data_AF-A0A3D9S7K2-F1
#
_entry.id   AF-A0A3D9S7K2-F1
#
_cell.length_a   1.000
_cell.length_b   1.000
_cell.length_c   1.000
_cell.angle_alpha   90.00
_cell.angle_beta   90.00
_cell.angle_gamma   90.00
#
_symmetry.space_group_name_H-M   'P 1'
#
loop_
_entity.id
_entity.type
_entity.pdbx_description
1 polymer ?
#
loop_
_entity_poly.entity_id
_entity_poly.type
_entity_poly.pdbx_seq_one_letter_code
_entity_poly.pdbx_strand_id
1 'polypeptide(L)'
;MWQASWVWGSGEESPRNAWRCFRKSFHVEAEGSSNTTVKLTADSRYVLYVNGVQVGRGPVRSWPFELAYDEYEIGHLLKAGSTNTIAVLVLHYGVATFQYLRGRGGLLLQAASASEDGSERVIATTDSSWVTSAHSGYDAFSSRISCQLAFTERYDARSVDDSWKNVTFDDSGWEPAVVIGEVGMAPWTSLVPRSIPYLTEEPVYPARVEELNFVKPAAWNAVFDIRTLLVPDSVNHANPISFVGFMATVVTMSEAASFTIGCVDNGRIPLRVSVNGKWFDAADYYGENPQQFVTAELPAGEHFLLFDLSRGSHGHGYHLGFHADVPFEVRSPLAGSKGRASEKVPFVAIGPFDWAEHIDHQPESSMRKEQPEYDAMLGVASAEQLLGSYAVWVREVPEDLFTHADVYGESAWHVIHEPQPVPVQLQQAVLASGNTGVVPVHGELDTELVFDFGRELSGYIAFEVDAAEGTVIDGYGFEFMRDGWRQHTYELDNTFRYTCREGRQSYVSVVRRGLRYLAITVRGASRPVKLVEAKLLQSNFPAANVGQFQSSNAMLNEVWRISRDSTRLCMEDTFVDCPAFEQTYWVGDARNASLINYYAFGSAEIVERCLRLVPGSAFQSPLYGDQVPSGWSSVIPNWTFFWISACLEHYQYTGNEQFARDMWPHVRFTLEHYLLKIDARGLLCMRGWNLLDWANFEQPGDGVVTPQNMFLVKSLRDGAALASAAGDEAGGARLLEQAGLLRSAINAHLWDDGRAAYLDCIHIDGRPSSTVSMQTQVIAMLCDIAEGERAEVLDRYVVEPPAHFVQIGSPFMSFFYYEALAKLGHQDTMAVDILHQYGAMVDNGATSTWEVYPTSGITHNPRMLTRSHCHAWSAGPVFFLGTEVLGVRGDSPGWTKVSIAPKPVGLTWARGAVPLPDSGRIDISWSLDEAAKVMKLRVVAPARVELAYEQPEGYELEIDEVRIG
;
A
#
# COMPACT_ATOMS: atom_id res chain seq x y z
N MET A 1 -28.67 19.81 -3.73
CA MET A 1 -29.30 18.53 -4.17
C MET A 1 -28.77 18.23 -5.56
N TRP A 2 -28.47 16.97 -5.87
CA TRP A 2 -27.98 16.58 -7.20
C TRP A 2 -29.10 16.64 -8.24
N GLN A 3 -28.80 17.19 -9.41
CA GLN A 3 -29.62 17.19 -10.63
C GLN A 3 -28.95 16.40 -11.77
N ALA A 4 -27.74 15.89 -11.54
CA ALA A 4 -27.00 15.09 -12.49
C ALA A 4 -27.41 13.61 -12.45
N SER A 5 -27.11 12.89 -13.53
CA SER A 5 -27.23 11.44 -13.63
C SER A 5 -25.87 10.79 -13.73
N TRP A 6 -25.75 9.55 -13.27
CA TRP A 6 -24.59 8.72 -13.54
C TRP A 6 -24.53 8.40 -15.03
N VAL A 7 -23.35 8.55 -15.62
CA VAL A 7 -23.10 8.25 -17.04
C VAL A 7 -21.90 7.34 -17.24
N TRP A 8 -21.94 6.55 -18.33
CA TRP A 8 -20.81 5.76 -18.80
C TRP A 8 -20.74 5.76 -20.34
N GLY A 9 -19.92 4.90 -20.94
CA GLY A 9 -19.94 4.60 -22.38
C GLY A 9 -20.81 3.39 -22.71
N SER A 10 -20.99 3.14 -24.01
CA SER A 10 -21.60 1.88 -24.48
C SER A 10 -20.64 0.70 -24.25
N GLY A 11 -21.19 -0.53 -24.24
CA GLY A 11 -20.42 -1.76 -24.05
C GLY A 11 -20.60 -2.40 -22.67
N GLU A 12 -19.54 -2.99 -22.13
CA GLU A 12 -19.56 -3.68 -20.85
C GLU A 12 -19.79 -2.70 -19.69
N GLU A 13 -20.55 -3.14 -18.69
CA GLU A 13 -20.85 -2.31 -17.51
C GLU A 13 -19.64 -2.12 -16.60
N SER A 14 -18.80 -3.13 -16.44
CA SER A 14 -17.64 -3.16 -15.52
C SER A 14 -16.39 -3.70 -16.22
N PRO A 15 -15.93 -3.03 -17.30
CA PRO A 15 -14.81 -3.51 -18.11
C PRO A 15 -13.51 -3.55 -17.30
N ARG A 16 -12.73 -4.61 -17.48
CA ARG A 16 -11.40 -4.73 -16.87
C ARG A 16 -10.49 -3.62 -17.38
N ASN A 17 -9.83 -2.93 -16.44
CA ASN A 17 -8.74 -2.02 -16.72
C ASN A 17 -9.06 -1.00 -17.84
N ALA A 18 -10.15 -0.24 -17.71
CA ALA A 18 -10.61 0.66 -18.75
C ALA A 18 -10.36 2.12 -18.37
N TRP A 19 -9.62 2.84 -19.23
CA TRP A 19 -9.54 4.31 -19.16
C TRP A 19 -10.52 4.91 -20.15
N ARG A 20 -11.37 5.81 -19.66
CA ARG A 20 -12.42 6.44 -20.47
C ARG A 20 -12.44 7.94 -20.26
N CYS A 21 -12.48 8.66 -21.38
CA CYS A 21 -12.56 10.11 -21.39
C CYS A 21 -14.03 10.55 -21.46
N PHE A 22 -14.39 11.60 -20.74
CA PHE A 22 -15.69 12.26 -20.77
C PHE A 22 -15.51 13.75 -20.98
N ARG A 23 -16.35 14.36 -21.80
CA ARG A 23 -16.30 15.80 -22.07
C ARG A 23 -17.67 16.43 -22.25
N LYS A 24 -17.76 17.71 -21.87
CA LYS A 24 -18.88 18.59 -22.22
C LYS A 24 -18.39 20.02 -22.38
N SER A 25 -18.75 20.61 -23.52
CA SER A 25 -18.58 22.03 -23.78
C SER A 25 -19.87 22.79 -23.48
N PHE A 26 -19.76 23.95 -22.84
CA PHE A 26 -20.90 24.79 -22.46
C PHE A 26 -20.52 26.27 -22.48
N HIS A 27 -21.51 27.13 -22.66
CA HIS A 27 -21.30 28.58 -22.65
C HIS A 27 -21.45 29.12 -21.22
N VAL A 28 -20.51 29.98 -20.80
CA VAL A 28 -20.60 30.72 -19.54
C VAL A 28 -20.89 32.17 -19.87
N GLU A 29 -21.99 32.71 -19.35
CA GLU A 29 -22.39 34.11 -19.56
C GLU A 29 -21.35 35.09 -18.99
N ALA A 30 -21.39 36.36 -19.44
CA ALA A 30 -20.43 37.38 -19.01
C ALA A 30 -20.55 37.77 -17.51
N GLU A 31 -21.73 37.57 -16.92
CA GLU A 31 -22.00 37.79 -15.50
C GLU A 31 -22.03 36.43 -14.75
N GLY A 32 -21.28 36.32 -13.64
CA GLY A 32 -21.41 35.18 -12.70
C GLY A 32 -20.37 34.06 -12.79
N SER A 33 -19.15 34.29 -13.31
CA SER A 33 -18.14 33.21 -13.41
C SER A 33 -17.27 33.01 -12.15
N SER A 34 -17.22 33.94 -11.20
CA SER A 34 -16.20 33.93 -10.13
C SER A 34 -16.46 32.94 -8.98
N ASN A 35 -17.68 32.41 -8.83
CA ASN A 35 -18.08 31.53 -7.73
C ASN A 35 -18.68 30.21 -8.26
N THR A 36 -17.99 29.56 -9.20
CA THR A 36 -18.45 28.28 -9.77
C THR A 36 -17.75 27.12 -9.09
N THR A 37 -18.52 26.20 -8.52
CA THR A 37 -17.99 24.93 -7.98
C THR A 37 -18.40 23.75 -8.86
N VAL A 38 -17.58 22.71 -8.86
CA VAL A 38 -17.90 21.42 -9.47
C VAL A 38 -17.84 20.33 -8.41
N LYS A 39 -18.95 19.62 -8.26
CA LYS A 39 -19.08 18.43 -7.41
C LYS A 39 -18.95 17.21 -8.31
N LEU A 40 -18.07 16.27 -8.00
CA LEU A 40 -17.90 15.05 -8.80
C LEU A 40 -17.43 13.83 -8.01
N THR A 41 -17.79 12.66 -8.54
CA THR A 41 -17.22 11.36 -8.16
C THR A 41 -17.23 10.44 -9.37
N ALA A 42 -16.50 9.32 -9.29
CA ALA A 42 -16.41 8.34 -10.34
C ALA A 42 -16.12 6.95 -9.77
N ASP A 43 -16.37 5.93 -10.58
CA ASP A 43 -15.95 4.56 -10.32
C ASP A 43 -14.98 4.11 -11.43
N SER A 44 -13.69 3.91 -11.15
CA SER A 44 -13.10 3.71 -9.81
C SER A 44 -12.29 4.93 -9.31
N ARG A 45 -11.64 5.65 -10.23
CA ARG A 45 -10.89 6.91 -9.98
C ARG A 45 -11.06 7.88 -11.15
N TYR A 46 -10.78 9.16 -10.94
CA TYR A 46 -10.83 10.21 -11.96
C TYR A 46 -9.65 11.19 -11.90
N VAL A 47 -9.39 11.85 -13.03
CA VAL A 47 -8.62 13.09 -13.15
C VAL A 47 -9.48 14.15 -13.83
N LEU A 48 -9.66 15.30 -13.17
CA LEU A 48 -10.51 16.39 -13.63
C LEU A 48 -9.70 17.47 -14.35
N TYR A 49 -10.20 17.93 -15.49
CA TYR A 49 -9.66 19.07 -16.23
C TYR A 49 -10.73 20.10 -16.55
N VAL A 50 -10.38 21.39 -16.44
CA VAL A 50 -11.20 22.52 -16.88
C VAL A 50 -10.38 23.35 -17.84
N ASN A 51 -10.88 23.49 -19.08
CA ASN A 51 -10.18 24.23 -20.15
C ASN A 51 -8.71 23.80 -20.35
N GLY A 52 -8.41 22.52 -20.18
CA GLY A 52 -7.05 21.95 -20.31
C GLY A 52 -6.21 21.96 -19.04
N VAL A 53 -6.63 22.67 -17.98
CA VAL A 53 -5.91 22.73 -16.70
C VAL A 53 -6.38 21.59 -15.81
N GLN A 54 -5.46 20.77 -15.30
CA GLN A 54 -5.79 19.75 -14.30
C GLN A 54 -6.20 20.42 -12.99
N VAL A 55 -7.35 20.03 -12.45
CA VAL A 55 -7.91 20.59 -11.21
C VAL A 55 -7.63 19.68 -10.02
N GLY A 56 -7.75 18.36 -10.19
CA GLY A 56 -7.57 17.41 -9.10
C GLY A 56 -7.81 15.96 -9.51
N ARG A 57 -7.61 15.06 -8.53
CA ARG A 57 -7.74 13.60 -8.64
C ARG A 57 -8.62 13.08 -7.51
N GLY A 58 -9.38 12.03 -7.80
CA GLY A 58 -10.25 11.42 -6.80
C GLY A 58 -11.01 10.19 -7.34
N PRO A 59 -12.15 9.82 -6.75
CA PRO A 59 -12.48 10.20 -5.38
C PRO A 59 -11.51 9.52 -4.39
N VAL A 60 -11.60 9.90 -3.13
CA VAL A 60 -10.98 9.12 -2.04
C VAL A 60 -11.57 7.71 -1.99
N ARG A 61 -10.81 6.73 -1.47
CA ARG A 61 -11.29 5.35 -1.31
C ARG A 61 -12.53 5.34 -0.43
N SER A 62 -13.52 4.53 -0.82
CA SER A 62 -14.84 4.54 -0.19
C SER A 62 -15.46 3.15 -0.25
N TRP A 63 -16.35 2.85 0.69
CA TRP A 63 -17.29 1.75 0.50
C TRP A 63 -18.27 2.13 -0.60
N PRO A 64 -18.61 1.25 -1.56
CA PRO A 64 -19.49 1.61 -2.67
C PRO A 64 -20.84 2.18 -2.20
N PHE A 65 -21.40 1.65 -1.11
CA PHE A 65 -22.68 2.08 -0.56
C PHE A 65 -22.65 3.47 0.11
N GLU A 66 -21.46 4.02 0.37
CA GLU A 66 -21.20 5.38 0.90
C GLU A 66 -20.01 6.00 0.14
N LEU A 67 -20.23 6.29 -1.15
CA LEU A 67 -19.17 6.78 -2.04
C LEU A 67 -18.91 8.28 -1.82
N ALA A 68 -17.65 8.65 -1.61
CA ALA A 68 -17.25 10.04 -1.47
C ALA A 68 -17.33 10.81 -2.80
N TYR A 69 -17.71 12.08 -2.75
CA TYR A 69 -17.57 13.04 -3.84
C TYR A 69 -16.73 14.25 -3.42
N ASP A 70 -16.00 14.82 -4.37
CA ASP A 70 -15.15 15.99 -4.18
C ASP A 70 -15.85 17.25 -4.69
N GLU A 71 -15.46 18.43 -4.19
CA GLU A 71 -16.01 19.74 -4.60
C GLU A 71 -14.91 20.79 -4.83
N TYR A 72 -14.66 21.16 -6.09
CA TYR A 72 -13.62 22.12 -6.47
C TYR A 72 -14.20 23.46 -6.88
N GLU A 73 -13.56 24.55 -6.47
CA GLU A 73 -13.78 25.88 -7.06
C GLU A 73 -13.06 25.95 -8.41
N ILE A 74 -13.80 26.27 -9.48
CA ILE A 74 -13.30 26.26 -10.86
C ILE A 74 -13.56 27.57 -11.61
N GLY A 75 -14.23 28.54 -10.99
CA GLY A 75 -14.57 29.83 -11.59
C GLY A 75 -13.35 30.57 -12.13
N HIS A 76 -12.21 30.48 -11.45
CA HIS A 76 -10.94 31.06 -11.90
C HIS A 76 -10.37 30.44 -13.19
N LEU A 77 -10.86 29.26 -13.60
CA LEU A 77 -10.46 28.58 -14.84
C LEU A 77 -11.46 28.82 -15.98
N LEU A 78 -12.63 29.39 -15.70
CA LEU A 78 -13.67 29.65 -16.68
C LEU A 78 -13.43 30.99 -17.41
N LYS A 79 -13.73 30.99 -18.70
CA LYS A 79 -13.71 32.15 -19.58
C LYS A 79 -15.14 32.68 -19.72
N ALA A 80 -15.44 33.79 -19.06
CA ALA A 80 -16.74 34.45 -19.14
C ALA A 80 -17.06 34.94 -20.57
N GLY A 81 -18.34 34.87 -20.96
CA GLY A 81 -18.82 35.21 -22.30
C GLY A 81 -18.30 34.30 -23.41
N SER A 82 -17.79 33.11 -23.09
CA SER A 82 -17.16 32.19 -24.03
C SER A 82 -17.56 30.73 -23.78
N THR A 83 -17.29 29.87 -24.76
CA THR A 83 -17.37 28.42 -24.59
C THR A 83 -16.25 27.94 -23.68
N ASN A 84 -16.60 27.07 -22.75
CA ASN A 84 -15.72 26.40 -21.81
C ASN A 84 -15.90 24.90 -21.93
N THR A 85 -14.93 24.13 -21.44
CA THR A 85 -15.02 22.67 -21.44
C THR A 85 -14.58 22.09 -20.10
N ILE A 86 -15.36 21.12 -19.62
CA ILE A 86 -14.94 20.19 -18.57
C ILE A 86 -14.59 18.86 -19.22
N ALA A 87 -13.42 18.32 -18.87
CA ALA A 87 -12.95 16.99 -19.26
C ALA A 87 -12.72 16.15 -18.01
N VAL A 88 -13.03 14.86 -18.08
CA VAL A 88 -12.72 13.91 -17.01
C VAL A 88 -12.14 12.64 -17.61
N LEU A 89 -10.98 12.21 -17.12
CA LEU A 89 -10.47 10.87 -17.35
C LEU A 89 -10.94 9.99 -16.20
N VAL A 90 -11.67 8.92 -16.48
CA VAL A 90 -12.08 7.92 -15.48
C VAL A 90 -11.28 6.64 -15.69
N LEU A 91 -10.66 6.14 -14.62
CA LEU A 91 -9.97 4.86 -14.55
C LEU A 91 -10.91 3.89 -13.85
N HIS A 92 -11.52 2.97 -14.60
CA HIS A 92 -12.34 1.91 -14.04
C HIS A 92 -11.52 0.62 -13.97
N TYR A 93 -11.38 0.05 -12.78
CA TYR A 93 -10.53 -1.12 -12.60
C TYR A 93 -11.18 -2.41 -13.12
N GLY A 94 -12.50 -2.56 -12.95
CA GLY A 94 -13.20 -3.79 -13.31
C GLY A 94 -12.80 -5.04 -12.50
N VAL A 95 -11.99 -4.87 -11.44
CA VAL A 95 -11.55 -5.93 -10.52
C VAL A 95 -11.49 -5.39 -9.09
N ALA A 96 -11.81 -6.21 -8.11
CA ALA A 96 -11.65 -5.87 -6.70
C ALA A 96 -10.16 -5.83 -6.29
N THR A 97 -9.85 -4.95 -5.34
CA THR A 97 -8.50 -4.68 -4.82
C THR A 97 -8.58 -4.43 -3.31
N PHE A 98 -7.48 -4.06 -2.66
CA PHE A 98 -7.48 -3.75 -1.22
C PHE A 98 -7.97 -2.31 -0.90
N GLN A 99 -8.20 -1.50 -1.94
CA GLN A 99 -8.64 -0.10 -1.81
C GLN A 99 -9.88 0.22 -2.65
N TYR A 100 -10.53 -0.81 -3.20
CA TYR A 100 -11.69 -0.70 -4.08
C TYR A 100 -12.44 -2.04 -4.17
N LEU A 101 -13.75 -2.00 -3.97
CA LEU A 101 -14.65 -3.12 -4.25
C LEU A 101 -15.25 -2.93 -5.64
N ARG A 102 -15.34 -4.01 -6.41
CA ARG A 102 -15.81 -3.96 -7.79
C ARG A 102 -17.25 -3.43 -7.88
N GLY A 103 -17.39 -2.24 -8.45
CA GLY A 103 -18.66 -1.69 -8.92
C GLY A 103 -18.79 -1.80 -10.44
N ARG A 104 -19.16 -0.70 -11.08
CA ARG A 104 -19.32 -0.59 -12.54
C ARG A 104 -18.75 0.73 -13.02
N GLY A 105 -18.44 0.88 -14.31
CA GLY A 105 -17.99 2.16 -14.84
C GLY A 105 -19.04 3.25 -14.65
N GLY A 106 -18.64 4.40 -14.12
CA GLY A 106 -19.54 5.52 -13.87
C GLY A 106 -18.83 6.85 -13.60
N LEU A 107 -19.42 7.93 -14.10
CA LEU A 107 -19.09 9.31 -13.76
C LEU A 107 -20.35 10.04 -13.31
N LEU A 108 -20.25 10.81 -12.22
CA LEU A 108 -21.27 11.74 -11.78
C LEU A 108 -20.64 13.11 -11.54
N LEU A 109 -21.15 14.15 -12.20
CA LEU A 109 -20.61 15.51 -12.07
C LEU A 109 -21.72 16.56 -12.20
N GLN A 110 -21.65 17.58 -11.35
CA GLN A 110 -22.48 18.78 -11.41
C GLN A 110 -21.64 20.03 -11.16
N ALA A 111 -21.65 20.97 -12.09
CA ALA A 111 -21.10 22.31 -11.94
C ALA A 111 -22.23 23.32 -11.67
N ALA A 112 -22.07 24.16 -10.66
CA ALA A 112 -23.03 25.18 -10.29
C ALA A 112 -22.34 26.48 -9.89
N SER A 113 -22.95 27.63 -10.22
CA SER A 113 -22.52 28.93 -9.72
C SER A 113 -23.40 29.37 -8.57
N ALA A 114 -22.79 29.86 -7.50
CA ALA A 114 -23.51 30.48 -6.39
C ALA A 114 -23.81 31.95 -6.73
N SER A 115 -25.07 32.36 -6.55
CA SER A 115 -25.52 33.75 -6.61
C SER A 115 -25.25 34.48 -5.28
N GLU A 116 -25.28 35.81 -5.27
CA GLU A 116 -25.07 36.62 -4.05
C GLU A 116 -26.10 36.34 -2.94
N ASP A 117 -27.31 35.86 -3.30
CA ASP A 117 -28.38 35.48 -2.36
C ASP A 117 -28.25 34.04 -1.82
N GLY A 118 -27.19 33.32 -2.20
CA GLY A 118 -26.93 31.93 -1.80
C GLY A 118 -27.65 30.88 -2.65
N SER A 119 -28.41 31.27 -3.69
CA SER A 119 -29.00 30.31 -4.62
C SER A 119 -27.96 29.71 -5.58
N GLU A 120 -28.01 28.39 -5.80
CA GLU A 120 -27.14 27.70 -6.77
C GLU A 120 -27.83 27.62 -8.15
N ARG A 121 -27.18 28.15 -9.19
CA ARG A 121 -27.56 27.95 -10.59
C ARG A 121 -26.70 26.85 -11.20
N VAL A 122 -27.32 25.74 -11.57
CA VAL A 122 -26.65 24.63 -12.27
C VAL A 122 -26.25 25.07 -13.68
N ILE A 123 -24.96 24.88 -14.02
CA ILE A 123 -24.37 25.26 -15.30
C ILE A 123 -24.19 24.02 -16.19
N ALA A 124 -23.75 22.90 -15.61
CA ALA A 124 -23.55 21.65 -16.32
C ALA A 124 -23.78 20.46 -15.40
N THR A 125 -24.40 19.40 -15.93
CA THR A 125 -24.61 18.12 -15.25
C THR A 125 -24.22 16.99 -16.18
N THR A 126 -23.74 15.88 -15.65
CA THR A 126 -23.65 14.60 -16.37
C THR A 126 -25.04 14.11 -16.75
N ASP A 127 -25.22 13.87 -18.04
CA ASP A 127 -26.45 13.49 -18.72
C ASP A 127 -26.08 12.96 -20.13
N SER A 128 -27.07 12.63 -20.95
CA SER A 128 -26.86 12.11 -22.31
C SER A 128 -26.31 13.14 -23.32
N SER A 129 -26.11 14.41 -22.94
CA SER A 129 -25.46 15.41 -23.78
C SER A 129 -23.93 15.44 -23.64
N TRP A 130 -23.38 14.71 -22.66
CA TRP A 130 -21.94 14.45 -22.61
C TRP A 130 -21.53 13.52 -23.74
N VAL A 131 -20.27 13.65 -24.16
CA VAL A 131 -19.63 12.70 -25.07
C VAL A 131 -18.53 11.94 -24.35
N THR A 132 -18.26 10.73 -24.80
CA THR A 132 -17.25 9.84 -24.21
C THR A 132 -16.52 9.02 -25.27
N SER A 133 -15.31 8.58 -24.94
CA SER A 133 -14.54 7.62 -25.72
C SER A 133 -13.59 6.85 -24.81
N ALA A 134 -13.27 5.60 -25.16
CA ALA A 134 -12.14 4.91 -24.57
C ALA A 134 -10.85 5.72 -24.83
N HIS A 135 -9.94 5.75 -23.87
CA HIS A 135 -8.69 6.49 -24.03
C HIS A 135 -7.83 5.82 -25.11
N SER A 136 -7.71 6.45 -26.28
CA SER A 136 -7.15 5.84 -27.50
C SER A 136 -5.68 5.43 -27.41
N GLY A 137 -4.91 6.04 -26.50
CA GLY A 137 -3.53 5.66 -26.22
C GLY A 137 -3.36 4.63 -25.12
N TYR A 138 -4.41 4.24 -24.40
CA TYR A 138 -4.28 3.33 -23.28
C TYR A 138 -4.50 1.88 -23.72
N ASP A 139 -3.59 0.99 -23.34
CA ASP A 139 -3.74 -0.45 -23.53
C ASP A 139 -4.31 -1.10 -22.27
N ALA A 140 -5.56 -1.54 -22.35
CA ALA A 140 -6.29 -2.20 -21.26
C ALA A 140 -5.74 -3.61 -20.92
N PHE A 141 -4.87 -4.18 -21.75
CA PHE A 141 -4.26 -5.50 -21.53
C PHE A 141 -2.96 -5.42 -20.72
N SER A 142 -2.65 -4.28 -20.11
CA SER A 142 -1.51 -4.14 -19.19
C SER A 142 -1.64 -5.05 -17.96
N SER A 143 -0.50 -5.30 -17.31
CA SER A 143 -0.42 -6.22 -16.17
C SER A 143 -1.09 -5.66 -14.93
N ARG A 144 -1.53 -6.56 -14.04
CA ARG A 144 -1.91 -6.20 -12.68
C ARG A 144 -0.67 -5.68 -11.94
N ILE A 145 -0.79 -4.61 -11.15
CA ILE A 145 0.33 -4.09 -10.33
C ILE A 145 0.70 -5.10 -9.24
N SER A 146 -0.30 -5.50 -8.46
CA SER A 146 -0.16 -6.43 -7.32
C SER A 146 -1.56 -6.93 -6.92
N CYS A 147 -1.68 -7.79 -5.91
CA CYS A 147 -3.01 -8.20 -5.43
C CYS A 147 -3.77 -7.03 -4.78
N GLN A 148 -3.03 -6.07 -4.22
CA GLN A 148 -3.54 -4.91 -3.49
C GLN A 148 -3.93 -3.75 -4.41
N LEU A 149 -3.20 -3.56 -5.51
CA LEU A 149 -3.32 -2.42 -6.43
C LEU A 149 -3.95 -2.81 -7.76
N ALA A 150 -4.28 -1.84 -8.62
CA ALA A 150 -4.95 -2.08 -9.90
C ALA A 150 -3.98 -2.53 -11.01
N PHE A 151 -3.72 -1.69 -12.02
CA PHE A 151 -3.00 -2.06 -13.24
C PHE A 151 -1.85 -1.12 -13.57
N THR A 152 -0.78 -1.69 -14.14
CA THR A 152 0.31 -0.92 -14.73
C THR A 152 -0.23 -0.14 -15.91
N GLU A 153 0.44 0.95 -16.29
CA GLU A 153 0.01 1.74 -17.44
C GLU A 153 0.87 1.45 -18.67
N ARG A 154 0.20 1.25 -19.80
CA ARG A 154 0.81 1.13 -21.12
C ARG A 154 0.17 2.18 -22.03
N TYR A 155 0.98 3.14 -22.46
CA TYR A 155 0.52 4.34 -23.13
C TYR A 155 1.19 4.50 -24.50
N ASP A 156 0.42 4.57 -25.58
CA ASP A 156 0.89 4.85 -26.93
C ASP A 156 0.51 6.27 -27.37
N ALA A 157 1.48 7.18 -27.31
CA ALA A 157 1.27 8.60 -27.63
C ALA A 157 1.05 8.86 -29.13
N ARG A 158 1.31 7.88 -30.01
CA ARG A 158 1.04 8.00 -31.45
C ARG A 158 -0.45 8.01 -31.76
N SER A 159 -1.25 7.40 -30.89
CA SER A 159 -2.69 7.20 -31.05
C SER A 159 -3.54 8.26 -30.34
N VAL A 160 -2.91 9.26 -29.70
CA VAL A 160 -3.61 10.23 -28.84
C VAL A 160 -3.51 11.65 -29.40
N ASP A 161 -4.67 12.30 -29.49
CA ASP A 161 -4.74 13.75 -29.52
C ASP A 161 -4.93 14.28 -28.10
N ASP A 162 -3.83 14.72 -27.49
CA ASP A 162 -3.83 15.22 -26.11
C ASP A 162 -4.67 16.49 -25.93
N SER A 163 -5.02 17.17 -27.02
CA SER A 163 -5.88 18.34 -26.97
C SER A 163 -7.32 18.00 -26.59
N TRP A 164 -7.68 16.71 -26.46
CA TRP A 164 -8.98 16.25 -25.92
C TRP A 164 -9.34 16.84 -24.56
N LYS A 165 -8.47 17.58 -23.87
CA LYS A 165 -8.81 18.27 -22.61
C LYS A 165 -9.27 19.71 -22.85
N ASN A 166 -8.98 20.27 -24.02
CA ASN A 166 -9.10 21.69 -24.38
C ASN A 166 -10.35 22.04 -25.17
N VAL A 167 -10.81 23.30 -25.09
CA VAL A 167 -12.02 23.78 -25.78
C VAL A 167 -12.00 23.62 -27.31
N THR A 168 -10.83 23.53 -27.92
CA THR A 168 -10.66 23.48 -29.38
C THR A 168 -10.70 22.07 -29.97
N PHE A 169 -10.82 21.03 -29.14
CA PHE A 169 -10.86 19.65 -29.61
C PHE A 169 -12.14 19.33 -30.38
N ASP A 170 -12.02 18.60 -31.48
CA ASP A 170 -13.15 18.09 -32.25
C ASP A 170 -13.59 16.73 -31.68
N ASP A 171 -14.66 16.73 -30.90
CA ASP A 171 -15.26 15.54 -30.30
C ASP A 171 -16.39 14.93 -31.16
N SER A 172 -16.56 15.35 -32.42
CA SER A 172 -17.63 14.85 -33.30
C SER A 172 -17.55 13.34 -33.59
N GLY A 173 -16.37 12.74 -33.42
CA GLY A 173 -16.14 11.29 -33.54
C GLY A 173 -16.41 10.49 -32.26
N TRP A 174 -16.75 11.13 -31.15
CA TRP A 174 -17.00 10.47 -29.87
C TRP A 174 -18.47 10.06 -29.75
N GLU A 175 -18.72 8.99 -29.00
CA GLU A 175 -20.09 8.54 -28.75
C GLU A 175 -20.77 9.40 -27.67
N PRO A 176 -22.10 9.57 -27.71
CA PRO A 176 -22.85 10.11 -26.59
C PRO A 176 -22.68 9.22 -25.35
N ALA A 177 -22.56 9.85 -24.18
CA ALA A 177 -22.55 9.13 -22.91
C ALA A 177 -23.93 8.50 -22.65
N VAL A 178 -23.92 7.29 -22.09
CA VAL A 178 -25.13 6.55 -21.72
C VAL A 178 -25.47 6.84 -20.27
N VAL A 179 -26.68 7.33 -20.02
CA VAL A 179 -27.20 7.50 -18.64
C VAL A 179 -27.47 6.12 -18.05
N ILE A 180 -26.79 5.79 -16.95
CA ILE A 180 -26.94 4.51 -16.26
C ILE A 180 -27.91 4.57 -15.07
N GLY A 181 -28.14 5.75 -14.49
CA GLY A 181 -29.19 5.95 -13.50
C GLY A 181 -29.05 7.23 -12.67
N GLU A 182 -29.96 7.41 -11.71
CA GLU A 182 -30.01 8.58 -10.83
C GLU A 182 -29.08 8.43 -9.62
N VAL A 183 -28.86 9.53 -8.90
CA VAL A 183 -28.10 9.52 -7.64
C VAL A 183 -28.80 8.62 -6.62
N GLY A 184 -28.03 7.75 -5.96
CA GLY A 184 -28.56 6.73 -5.04
C GLY A 184 -28.84 5.37 -5.68
N MET A 185 -28.58 5.18 -6.98
CA MET A 185 -28.63 3.87 -7.62
C MET A 185 -27.55 2.92 -7.08
N ALA A 186 -27.82 1.62 -7.04
CA ALA A 186 -26.79 0.63 -6.72
C ALA A 186 -25.69 0.59 -7.81
N PRO A 187 -24.41 0.37 -7.43
CA PRO A 187 -23.93 0.10 -6.07
C PRO A 187 -23.75 1.34 -5.19
N TRP A 188 -23.89 2.55 -5.74
CA TRP A 188 -23.65 3.84 -5.09
C TRP A 188 -24.89 4.40 -4.37
N THR A 189 -25.33 3.69 -3.33
CA THR A 189 -26.61 3.96 -2.66
C THR A 189 -26.64 5.27 -1.86
N SER A 190 -25.49 5.72 -1.35
CA SER A 190 -25.33 7.00 -0.65
C SER A 190 -24.07 7.70 -1.14
N LEU A 191 -24.17 9.03 -1.30
CA LEU A 191 -23.04 9.88 -1.64
C LEU A 191 -22.71 10.81 -0.48
N VAL A 192 -21.46 10.79 -0.04
CA VAL A 192 -20.98 11.61 1.09
C VAL A 192 -19.94 12.62 0.61
N PRO A 193 -19.90 13.84 1.17
CA PRO A 193 -18.83 14.78 0.84
C PRO A 193 -17.48 14.21 1.30
N ARG A 194 -16.41 14.53 0.57
CA ARG A 194 -15.03 14.26 1.00
C ARG A 194 -14.82 14.78 2.43
N SER A 195 -14.35 13.92 3.33
CA SER A 195 -14.19 14.22 4.76
C SER A 195 -12.81 14.76 5.15
N ILE A 196 -11.94 15.03 4.17
CA ILE A 196 -10.56 15.49 4.36
C ILE A 196 -10.21 16.56 3.31
N PRO A 197 -9.16 17.37 3.52
CA PRO A 197 -8.63 18.25 2.48
C PRO A 197 -8.08 17.49 1.25
N TYR A 198 -7.83 18.22 0.16
CA TYR A 198 -7.21 17.68 -1.06
C TYR A 198 -5.75 17.29 -0.85
N LEU A 199 -5.29 16.26 -1.57
CA LEU A 199 -3.89 15.87 -1.53
C LEU A 199 -3.00 16.91 -2.23
N THR A 200 -1.74 16.93 -1.85
CA THR A 200 -0.69 17.72 -2.50
C THR A 200 -0.32 17.12 -3.87
N GLU A 201 0.28 17.92 -4.76
CA GLU A 201 0.99 17.46 -5.97
C GLU A 201 2.22 18.37 -6.16
N GLU A 202 3.35 17.99 -5.58
CA GLU A 202 4.59 18.77 -5.53
C GLU A 202 5.66 18.18 -6.46
N PRO A 203 6.20 18.93 -7.44
CA PRO A 203 7.26 18.41 -8.31
C PRO A 203 8.57 18.23 -7.54
N VAL A 204 9.07 17.00 -7.52
CA VAL A 204 10.38 16.62 -6.96
C VAL A 204 11.25 16.07 -8.08
N TYR A 205 12.41 16.69 -8.30
CA TYR A 205 13.40 16.24 -9.29
C TYR A 205 14.36 15.23 -8.65
N PRO A 206 14.89 14.26 -9.42
CA PRO A 206 15.89 13.34 -8.89
C PRO A 206 17.17 14.07 -8.45
N ALA A 207 17.88 13.49 -7.49
CA ALA A 207 19.14 14.04 -7.01
C ALA A 207 20.27 13.87 -8.04
N ARG A 208 20.26 12.77 -8.80
CA ARG A 208 21.26 12.46 -9.85
C ARG A 208 20.80 11.33 -10.77
N VAL A 209 21.46 11.23 -11.93
CA VAL A 209 21.56 9.98 -12.70
C VAL A 209 22.65 9.13 -12.07
N GLU A 210 22.26 8.00 -11.49
CA GLU A 210 23.13 7.08 -10.75
C GLU A 210 23.87 6.12 -11.68
N GLU A 211 23.14 5.46 -12.57
CA GLU A 211 23.70 4.43 -13.48
C GLU A 211 23.29 4.68 -14.93
N LEU A 212 24.12 4.17 -15.84
CA LEU A 212 23.85 4.05 -17.28
C LEU A 212 24.32 2.65 -17.69
N ASN A 213 23.45 1.86 -18.31
CA ASN A 213 23.75 0.50 -18.74
C ASN A 213 23.28 0.29 -20.18
N PHE A 214 24.03 -0.48 -20.98
CA PHE A 214 23.46 -1.12 -22.16
C PHE A 214 22.93 -2.49 -21.78
N VAL A 215 21.67 -2.77 -22.11
CA VAL A 215 20.96 -3.95 -21.62
C VAL A 215 20.25 -4.70 -22.74
N LYS A 216 20.06 -6.00 -22.55
CA LYS A 216 19.18 -6.83 -23.38
C LYS A 216 18.36 -7.73 -22.46
N PRO A 217 17.02 -7.67 -22.50
CA PRO A 217 16.18 -8.59 -21.75
C PRO A 217 16.23 -10.00 -22.34
N ALA A 218 15.64 -10.98 -21.65
CA ALA A 218 15.39 -12.30 -22.25
C ALA A 218 14.65 -12.19 -23.60
N ALA A 219 14.85 -13.17 -24.48
CA ALA A 219 14.40 -13.08 -25.87
C ALA A 219 12.87 -13.08 -25.99
N TRP A 220 12.18 -13.64 -24.99
CA TRP A 220 10.73 -13.68 -24.90
C TRP A 220 10.34 -13.48 -23.44
N ASN A 221 9.42 -12.55 -23.15
CA ASN A 221 8.86 -12.32 -21.82
C ASN A 221 7.35 -12.13 -21.94
N ALA A 222 6.64 -12.54 -20.90
CA ALA A 222 5.24 -12.23 -20.73
C ALA A 222 4.82 -12.36 -19.26
N VAL A 223 3.75 -11.65 -18.92
CA VAL A 223 3.09 -11.75 -17.61
C VAL A 223 1.65 -12.21 -17.77
N PHE A 224 1.22 -13.07 -16.85
CA PHE A 224 -0.11 -13.65 -16.83
C PHE A 224 -0.85 -13.32 -15.53
N ASP A 225 -2.14 -13.01 -15.63
CA ASP A 225 -3.06 -13.01 -14.48
C ASP A 225 -3.61 -14.43 -14.27
N ILE A 226 -2.79 -15.29 -13.64
CA ILE A 226 -3.12 -16.71 -13.45
C ILE A 226 -4.36 -16.89 -12.56
N ARG A 227 -4.54 -16.01 -11.58
CA ARG A 227 -5.69 -16.01 -10.67
C ARG A 227 -7.00 -15.92 -11.46
N THR A 228 -7.14 -14.88 -12.27
CA THR A 228 -8.34 -14.67 -13.09
C THR A 228 -8.45 -15.70 -14.21
N LEU A 229 -7.31 -16.13 -14.78
CA LEU A 229 -7.28 -17.14 -15.83
C LEU A 229 -7.90 -18.46 -15.38
N LEU A 230 -7.53 -18.93 -14.18
CA LEU A 230 -8.05 -20.19 -13.67
C LEU A 230 -9.43 -20.01 -13.01
N VAL A 231 -9.65 -18.93 -12.26
CA VAL A 231 -10.92 -18.66 -11.58
C VAL A 231 -11.47 -17.29 -12.02
N PRO A 232 -12.23 -17.21 -13.13
CA PRO A 232 -12.74 -15.93 -13.66
C PRO A 232 -13.57 -15.12 -12.66
N ASP A 233 -14.35 -15.78 -11.80
CA ASP A 233 -15.20 -15.10 -10.79
C ASP A 233 -14.40 -14.40 -9.70
N SER A 234 -13.09 -14.68 -9.59
CA SER A 234 -12.20 -14.08 -8.60
C SER A 234 -11.97 -12.58 -8.79
N VAL A 235 -12.42 -11.99 -9.90
CA VAL A 235 -12.41 -10.53 -10.13
C VAL A 235 -13.34 -9.76 -9.19
N ASN A 236 -14.32 -10.44 -8.57
CA ASN A 236 -15.33 -9.81 -7.73
C ASN A 236 -14.90 -9.64 -6.27
N HIS A 237 -13.78 -10.24 -5.87
CA HIS A 237 -13.23 -10.17 -4.51
C HIS A 237 -11.71 -10.17 -4.55
N ALA A 238 -11.06 -9.77 -3.46
CA ALA A 238 -9.61 -9.83 -3.34
C ALA A 238 -9.14 -10.98 -2.45
N ASN A 239 -10.03 -11.80 -1.87
CA ASN A 239 -9.66 -12.95 -1.02
C ASN A 239 -8.66 -13.90 -1.72
N PRO A 240 -7.65 -14.47 -1.02
CA PRO A 240 -6.79 -15.50 -1.58
C PRO A 240 -7.60 -16.68 -2.12
N ILE A 241 -7.12 -17.28 -3.21
CA ILE A 241 -7.69 -18.52 -3.75
C ILE A 241 -6.59 -19.57 -3.88
N SER A 242 -6.96 -20.84 -3.90
CA SER A 242 -6.10 -21.91 -4.40
C SER A 242 -6.80 -22.64 -5.53
N PHE A 243 -6.04 -23.19 -6.46
CA PHE A 243 -6.56 -23.93 -7.61
C PHE A 243 -5.61 -25.06 -8.01
N VAL A 244 -6.14 -26.03 -8.74
CA VAL A 244 -5.37 -27.09 -9.38
C VAL A 244 -5.53 -26.95 -10.88
N GLY A 245 -4.43 -26.71 -11.60
CA GLY A 245 -4.46 -26.40 -13.02
C GLY A 245 -3.07 -26.25 -13.61
N PHE A 246 -3.03 -26.21 -14.94
CA PHE A 246 -1.81 -26.11 -15.71
C PHE A 246 -1.93 -25.05 -16.80
N MET A 247 -0.79 -24.70 -17.38
CA MET A 247 -0.72 -23.93 -18.61
C MET A 247 0.27 -24.61 -19.56
N ALA A 248 0.05 -24.54 -20.87
CA ALA A 248 0.93 -25.21 -21.85
C ALA A 248 1.22 -24.35 -23.08
N THR A 249 2.39 -24.58 -23.67
CA THR A 249 2.84 -23.97 -24.94
C THR A 249 3.65 -24.95 -25.76
N VAL A 250 3.87 -24.62 -27.04
CA VAL A 250 4.83 -25.30 -27.90
C VAL A 250 5.93 -24.31 -28.29
N VAL A 251 7.17 -24.68 -28.04
CA VAL A 251 8.36 -23.94 -28.50
C VAL A 251 8.95 -24.65 -29.71
N THR A 252 9.22 -23.90 -30.78
CA THR A 252 9.88 -24.43 -31.99
C THR A 252 11.28 -23.84 -32.11
N MET A 253 12.30 -24.67 -31.93
CA MET A 253 13.70 -24.28 -32.05
C MET A 253 14.15 -24.35 -33.51
N SER A 254 14.81 -23.30 -34.00
CA SER A 254 15.36 -23.28 -35.37
C SER A 254 16.56 -24.21 -35.55
N GLU A 255 17.37 -24.35 -34.51
CA GLU A 255 18.52 -25.25 -34.43
C GLU A 255 18.69 -25.77 -33.00
N ALA A 256 19.58 -26.75 -32.81
CA ALA A 256 19.82 -27.30 -31.47
C ALA A 256 20.58 -26.28 -30.60
N ALA A 257 20.05 -25.95 -29.42
CA ALA A 257 20.67 -25.00 -28.51
C ALA A 257 20.21 -25.19 -27.06
N SER A 258 20.94 -24.53 -26.15
CA SER A 258 20.52 -24.33 -24.76
C SER A 258 19.32 -23.39 -24.71
N PHE A 259 18.27 -23.81 -24.00
CA PHE A 259 17.03 -23.07 -23.82
C PHE A 259 16.75 -22.90 -22.33
N THR A 260 16.65 -21.65 -21.89
CA THR A 260 16.38 -21.30 -20.49
C THR A 260 14.94 -20.85 -20.33
N ILE A 261 14.26 -21.46 -19.35
CA ILE A 261 12.93 -21.09 -18.88
C ILE A 261 13.11 -20.39 -17.54
N GLY A 262 12.63 -19.15 -17.44
CA GLY A 262 12.79 -18.32 -16.25
C GLY A 262 11.47 -17.77 -15.74
N CYS A 263 11.39 -17.62 -14.42
CA CYS A 263 10.34 -16.91 -13.73
C CYS A 263 11.00 -15.96 -12.73
N VAL A 264 11.01 -14.66 -13.04
CA VAL A 264 11.68 -13.63 -12.21
C VAL A 264 10.83 -13.11 -11.06
N ASP A 265 9.53 -13.33 -11.16
CA ASP A 265 8.60 -13.17 -10.06
C ASP A 265 7.47 -14.16 -10.28
N ASN A 266 7.32 -15.02 -9.30
CA ASN A 266 6.47 -16.19 -9.39
C ASN A 266 5.08 -15.93 -8.79
N GLY A 267 4.83 -14.73 -8.25
CA GLY A 267 3.50 -14.37 -7.71
C GLY A 267 2.99 -15.34 -6.63
N ARG A 268 3.92 -16.02 -5.93
CA ARG A 268 3.71 -17.14 -4.96
C ARG A 268 3.36 -18.50 -5.58
N ILE A 269 3.53 -18.67 -6.89
CA ILE A 269 3.37 -19.91 -7.64
C ILE A 269 4.75 -20.31 -8.19
N PRO A 270 5.56 -21.12 -7.50
CA PRO A 270 6.90 -21.47 -7.98
C PRO A 270 6.92 -22.07 -9.38
N LEU A 271 7.97 -21.78 -10.15
CA LEU A 271 8.18 -22.35 -11.46
C LEU A 271 8.33 -23.86 -11.35
N ARG A 272 7.37 -24.59 -11.92
CA ARG A 272 7.43 -26.03 -12.09
C ARG A 272 7.00 -26.38 -13.51
N VAL A 273 7.94 -26.90 -14.29
CA VAL A 273 7.75 -27.12 -15.73
C VAL A 273 8.23 -28.51 -16.17
N SER A 274 7.58 -29.04 -17.20
CA SER A 274 8.06 -30.21 -17.95
C SER A 274 8.36 -29.86 -19.40
N VAL A 275 9.34 -30.55 -19.98
CA VAL A 275 9.67 -30.50 -21.41
C VAL A 275 9.38 -31.89 -21.99
N ASN A 276 8.48 -31.98 -22.97
CA ASN A 276 8.10 -33.23 -23.61
C ASN A 276 7.73 -34.34 -22.60
N GLY A 277 7.03 -33.97 -21.52
CA GLY A 277 6.58 -34.89 -20.47
C GLY A 277 7.62 -35.24 -19.41
N LYS A 278 8.84 -34.70 -19.49
CA LYS A 278 9.88 -34.85 -18.47
C LYS A 278 9.91 -33.63 -17.56
N TRP A 279 9.56 -33.81 -16.28
CA TRP A 279 9.65 -32.78 -15.25
C TRP A 279 11.09 -32.62 -14.76
N PHE A 280 11.47 -31.39 -14.44
CA PHE A 280 12.74 -31.09 -13.78
C PHE A 280 12.66 -31.37 -12.28
N ASP A 281 13.76 -31.83 -11.71
CA ASP A 281 13.92 -32.02 -10.27
C ASP A 281 14.22 -30.69 -9.58
N ALA A 282 13.95 -30.58 -8.28
CA ALA A 282 14.19 -29.35 -7.51
C ALA A 282 15.66 -28.84 -7.60
N ALA A 283 16.61 -29.74 -7.83
CA ALA A 283 18.03 -29.40 -7.96
C ALA A 283 18.42 -28.82 -9.33
N ASP A 284 17.55 -28.94 -10.34
CA ASP A 284 17.79 -28.39 -11.68
C ASP A 284 17.49 -26.89 -11.74
N TYR A 285 16.71 -26.37 -10.78
CA TYR A 285 16.37 -24.96 -10.70
C TYR A 285 17.48 -24.16 -10.02
N TYR A 286 17.81 -23.01 -10.59
CA TYR A 286 18.78 -22.04 -10.07
C TYR A 286 18.20 -20.62 -10.09
N GLY A 287 18.86 -19.66 -9.43
CA GLY A 287 18.39 -18.28 -9.33
C GLY A 287 18.43 -17.75 -7.90
N GLU A 288 18.30 -16.44 -7.76
CA GLU A 288 18.19 -15.76 -6.48
C GLU A 288 16.71 -15.66 -6.09
N ASN A 289 16.27 -16.40 -5.07
CA ASN A 289 14.87 -16.49 -4.65
C ASN A 289 14.23 -15.08 -4.49
N PRO A 290 13.01 -14.84 -5.01
CA PRO A 290 12.08 -15.78 -5.63
C PRO A 290 12.30 -16.08 -7.12
N GLN A 291 13.37 -15.58 -7.74
CA GLN A 291 13.67 -15.88 -9.14
C GLN A 291 14.04 -17.36 -9.29
N GLN A 292 13.49 -18.01 -10.31
CA GLN A 292 13.75 -19.40 -10.63
C GLN A 292 13.98 -19.57 -12.13
N PHE A 293 15.06 -20.27 -12.47
CA PHE A 293 15.46 -20.58 -13.84
C PHE A 293 15.75 -22.07 -13.96
N VAL A 294 15.49 -22.62 -15.14
CA VAL A 294 15.91 -23.98 -15.50
C VAL A 294 16.32 -24.00 -16.96
N THR A 295 17.35 -24.79 -17.28
CA THR A 295 17.93 -24.84 -18.62
C THR A 295 17.86 -26.26 -19.16
N ALA A 296 17.50 -26.41 -20.43
CA ALA A 296 17.54 -27.67 -21.17
C ALA A 296 18.19 -27.51 -22.54
N GLU A 297 18.90 -28.55 -22.96
CA GLU A 297 19.39 -28.68 -24.33
C GLU A 297 18.26 -29.18 -25.22
N LEU A 298 17.78 -28.33 -26.13
CA LEU A 298 16.69 -28.66 -27.04
C LEU A 298 17.25 -28.84 -28.46
N PRO A 299 16.96 -29.96 -29.14
CA PRO A 299 17.25 -30.10 -30.57
C PRO A 299 16.42 -29.12 -31.42
N ALA A 300 16.74 -29.04 -32.71
CA ALA A 300 15.86 -28.35 -33.66
C ALA A 300 14.49 -29.05 -33.73
N GLY A 301 13.41 -28.27 -33.84
CA GLY A 301 12.04 -28.76 -33.93
C GLY A 301 11.17 -28.37 -32.73
N GLU A 302 10.08 -29.11 -32.52
CA GLU A 302 9.01 -28.74 -31.61
C GLU A 302 9.17 -29.38 -30.23
N HIS A 303 8.91 -28.58 -29.20
CA HIS A 303 9.01 -28.94 -27.80
C HIS A 303 7.75 -28.50 -27.07
N PHE A 304 7.03 -29.45 -26.49
CA PHE A 304 5.85 -29.18 -25.69
C PHE A 304 6.27 -28.86 -24.25
N LEU A 305 5.85 -27.70 -23.77
CA LEU A 305 6.07 -27.25 -22.39
C LEU A 305 4.76 -27.27 -21.62
N LEU A 306 4.81 -27.82 -20.41
CA LEU A 306 3.66 -27.88 -19.50
C LEU A 306 4.08 -27.34 -18.12
N PHE A 307 3.36 -26.34 -17.65
CA PHE A 307 3.59 -25.63 -16.39
C PHE A 307 2.53 -26.04 -15.37
N ASP A 308 2.96 -26.49 -14.20
CA ASP A 308 2.07 -26.74 -13.08
C ASP A 308 1.84 -25.45 -12.30
N LEU A 309 0.59 -25.00 -12.27
CA LEU A 309 0.18 -23.78 -11.59
C LEU A 309 -0.49 -24.07 -10.24
N SER A 310 -0.56 -25.34 -9.83
CA SER A 310 -1.39 -25.78 -8.71
C SER A 310 -0.87 -25.26 -7.36
N ARG A 311 -1.40 -24.12 -6.91
CA ARG A 311 -1.04 -23.48 -5.63
C ARG A 311 -2.08 -22.41 -5.23
N GLY A 312 -1.77 -21.69 -4.15
CA GLY A 312 -2.49 -20.48 -3.75
C GLY A 312 -2.00 -19.26 -4.51
N SER A 313 -2.91 -18.35 -4.85
CA SER A 313 -2.62 -17.03 -5.42
C SER A 313 -3.52 -15.96 -4.83
N HIS A 314 -2.91 -14.82 -4.50
CA HIS A 314 -3.64 -13.62 -4.08
C HIS A 314 -3.98 -12.69 -5.25
N GLY A 315 -3.37 -12.89 -6.44
CA GLY A 315 -3.58 -12.04 -7.62
C GLY A 315 -2.37 -11.22 -8.07
N HIS A 316 -1.15 -11.67 -7.77
CA HIS A 316 0.08 -11.10 -8.35
C HIS A 316 0.30 -11.56 -9.80
N GLY A 317 1.10 -10.81 -10.56
CA GLY A 317 1.56 -11.23 -11.88
C GLY A 317 2.39 -12.51 -11.83
N TYR A 318 2.25 -13.36 -12.84
CA TYR A 318 3.13 -14.51 -13.07
C TYR A 318 4.04 -14.20 -14.26
N HIS A 319 5.30 -13.86 -13.98
CA HIS A 319 6.26 -13.40 -14.99
C HIS A 319 7.04 -14.58 -15.54
N LEU A 320 6.84 -14.90 -16.81
CA LEU A 320 7.47 -16.02 -17.49
C LEU A 320 8.34 -15.50 -18.64
N GLY A 321 9.57 -15.99 -18.72
CA GLY A 321 10.50 -15.66 -19.79
C GLY A 321 11.17 -16.88 -20.40
N PHE A 322 11.58 -16.76 -21.65
CA PHE A 322 12.35 -17.75 -22.38
C PHE A 322 13.56 -17.11 -23.08
N HIS A 323 14.68 -17.83 -23.09
CA HIS A 323 15.88 -17.38 -23.79
C HIS A 323 16.68 -18.53 -24.41
N ALA A 324 17.16 -18.30 -25.63
CA ALA A 324 18.17 -19.09 -26.31
C ALA A 324 18.97 -18.16 -27.24
N ASP A 325 20.21 -18.53 -27.54
CA ASP A 325 21.09 -17.78 -28.47
C ASP A 325 20.69 -17.94 -29.95
N VAL A 326 19.70 -18.80 -30.22
CA VAL A 326 19.22 -19.13 -31.56
C VAL A 326 17.73 -18.75 -31.67
N PRO A 327 17.23 -18.43 -32.88
CA PRO A 327 15.82 -18.10 -33.06
C PRO A 327 14.90 -19.26 -32.62
N PHE A 328 13.80 -18.91 -31.94
CA PHE A 328 12.73 -19.82 -31.59
C PHE A 328 11.36 -19.14 -31.72
N GLU A 329 10.32 -19.94 -31.85
CA GLU A 329 8.92 -19.50 -31.87
C GLU A 329 8.16 -20.10 -30.69
N VAL A 330 7.27 -19.32 -30.07
CA VAL A 330 6.36 -19.79 -29.02
C VAL A 330 4.94 -19.73 -29.58
N ARG A 331 4.21 -20.83 -29.52
CA ARG A 331 2.87 -20.92 -30.10
C ARG A 331 1.91 -21.72 -29.23
N SER A 332 0.62 -21.39 -29.37
CA SER A 332 -0.44 -22.12 -28.68
C SER A 332 -0.47 -23.59 -29.12
N PRO A 333 -0.69 -24.55 -28.21
CA PRO A 333 -0.98 -25.93 -28.58
C PRO A 333 -2.20 -26.10 -29.50
N LEU A 334 -3.09 -25.10 -29.58
CA LEU A 334 -4.23 -25.08 -30.49
C LEU A 334 -3.88 -24.69 -31.94
N ALA A 335 -2.67 -24.18 -32.19
CA ALA A 335 -2.24 -23.78 -33.53
C ALA A 335 -2.32 -24.99 -34.50
N GLY A 336 -3.04 -24.81 -35.62
CA GLY A 336 -3.26 -25.86 -36.63
C GLY A 336 -4.47 -26.80 -36.40
N SER A 337 -5.22 -26.65 -35.30
CA SER A 337 -6.45 -27.42 -35.08
C SER A 337 -7.64 -26.85 -35.86
N LYS A 338 -8.29 -27.67 -36.72
CA LYS A 338 -9.38 -27.22 -37.61
C LYS A 338 -10.57 -26.69 -36.79
N GLY A 339 -10.90 -25.41 -36.94
CA GLY A 339 -12.16 -24.83 -36.43
C GLY A 339 -12.09 -24.17 -35.05
N ARG A 340 -10.90 -24.03 -34.45
CA ARG A 340 -10.67 -23.15 -33.29
C ARG A 340 -9.71 -22.05 -33.71
N ALA A 341 -10.16 -20.80 -33.67
CA ALA A 341 -9.40 -19.66 -34.14
C ALA A 341 -9.26 -18.63 -33.03
N SER A 342 -8.09 -18.66 -32.38
CA SER A 342 -7.33 -17.49 -31.97
C SER A 342 -5.86 -17.90 -31.79
N GLU A 343 -4.98 -17.49 -32.71
CA GLU A 343 -3.52 -17.69 -32.63
C GLU A 343 -2.83 -16.63 -31.76
N LYS A 344 -3.58 -15.76 -31.08
CA LYS A 344 -3.06 -14.48 -30.56
C LYS A 344 -2.26 -14.60 -29.26
N VAL A 345 -2.63 -15.51 -28.37
CA VAL A 345 -1.87 -15.81 -27.15
C VAL A 345 -1.20 -17.16 -27.32
N PRO A 346 0.13 -17.28 -27.17
CA PRO A 346 0.86 -18.50 -27.52
C PRO A 346 0.79 -19.59 -26.44
N PHE A 347 -0.32 -19.66 -25.69
CA PHE A 347 -0.54 -20.58 -24.58
C PHE A 347 -1.99 -21.08 -24.54
N VAL A 348 -2.22 -22.15 -23.78
CA VAL A 348 -3.54 -22.59 -23.31
C VAL A 348 -3.55 -22.77 -21.81
N ALA A 349 -4.67 -22.47 -21.17
CA ALA A 349 -4.93 -22.88 -19.80
C ALA A 349 -5.56 -24.27 -19.78
N ILE A 350 -5.28 -25.04 -18.73
CA ILE A 350 -5.78 -26.39 -18.52
C ILE A 350 -6.37 -26.48 -17.11
N GLY A 351 -7.66 -26.78 -17.00
CA GLY A 351 -8.40 -26.74 -15.73
C GLY A 351 -9.16 -25.41 -15.53
N PRO A 352 -9.41 -24.97 -14.28
CA PRO A 352 -9.02 -25.63 -13.04
C PRO A 352 -9.79 -26.93 -12.85
N PHE A 353 -9.13 -27.96 -12.35
CA PHE A 353 -9.79 -29.22 -11.97
C PHE A 353 -10.56 -29.07 -10.66
N ASP A 354 -10.11 -28.14 -9.82
CA ASP A 354 -10.72 -27.76 -8.55
C ASP A 354 -10.13 -26.44 -8.07
N TRP A 355 -10.85 -25.73 -7.20
CA TRP A 355 -10.38 -24.49 -6.59
C TRP A 355 -11.12 -24.20 -5.28
N ALA A 356 -10.54 -23.35 -4.42
CA ALA A 356 -11.14 -22.90 -3.17
C ALA A 356 -10.81 -21.44 -2.90
N GLU A 357 -11.77 -20.73 -2.32
CA GLU A 357 -11.60 -19.39 -1.76
C GLU A 357 -11.24 -19.47 -0.28
N HIS A 358 -10.27 -18.66 0.16
CA HIS A 358 -9.81 -18.63 1.56
C HIS A 358 -10.24 -17.34 2.24
N ILE A 359 -11.11 -17.48 3.22
CA ILE A 359 -11.52 -16.40 4.13
C ILE A 359 -11.07 -16.85 5.53
N ASP A 360 -10.07 -16.17 6.09
CA ASP A 360 -9.34 -16.60 7.29
C ASP A 360 -10.24 -16.82 8.53
N HIS A 361 -11.29 -16.00 8.69
CA HIS A 361 -12.23 -16.00 9.80
C HIS A 361 -13.44 -16.92 9.60
N GLN A 362 -13.46 -17.67 8.49
CA GLN A 362 -14.48 -18.66 8.16
C GLN A 362 -13.88 -20.07 8.11
N PRO A 363 -14.72 -21.13 8.20
CA PRO A 363 -14.25 -22.49 7.98
C PRO A 363 -13.57 -22.66 6.62
N GLU A 364 -12.55 -23.51 6.53
CA GLU A 364 -11.84 -23.73 5.27
C GLU A 364 -12.77 -24.25 4.18
N SER A 365 -12.72 -23.61 3.02
CA SER A 365 -13.28 -24.14 1.79
C SER A 365 -12.56 -25.42 1.40
N SER A 366 -13.32 -26.46 1.05
CA SER A 366 -12.75 -27.75 0.68
C SER A 366 -12.35 -27.80 -0.80
N MET A 367 -11.08 -28.10 -1.09
CA MET A 367 -10.65 -28.67 -2.37
C MET A 367 -10.40 -30.18 -2.23
N ARG A 368 -10.62 -30.97 -3.30
CA ARG A 368 -10.28 -32.39 -3.28
C ARG A 368 -8.75 -32.54 -3.23
N LYS A 369 -8.27 -33.33 -2.26
CA LYS A 369 -6.84 -33.59 -2.04
C LYS A 369 -6.22 -34.48 -3.12
N GLU A 370 -7.01 -35.38 -3.69
CA GLU A 370 -6.61 -36.28 -4.76
C GLU A 370 -7.38 -35.93 -6.03
N GLN A 371 -6.65 -35.67 -7.11
CA GLN A 371 -7.19 -35.19 -8.38
C GLN A 371 -6.67 -36.10 -9.50
N PRO A 372 -7.41 -37.15 -9.91
CA PRO A 372 -6.98 -38.05 -10.97
C PRO A 372 -6.62 -37.32 -12.27
N GLU A 373 -7.28 -36.20 -12.56
CA GLU A 373 -7.00 -35.34 -13.69
C GLU A 373 -5.61 -34.69 -13.61
N TYR A 374 -5.19 -34.25 -12.41
CA TYR A 374 -3.85 -33.70 -12.17
C TYR A 374 -2.79 -34.78 -12.39
N ASP A 375 -2.95 -35.96 -11.78
CA ASP A 375 -1.98 -37.06 -11.91
C ASP A 375 -1.84 -37.51 -13.37
N ALA A 376 -2.96 -37.57 -14.10
CA ALA A 376 -2.97 -37.89 -15.52
C ALA A 376 -2.26 -36.80 -16.36
N MET A 377 -2.42 -35.53 -15.99
CA MET A 377 -1.80 -34.39 -16.67
C MET A 377 -0.27 -34.39 -16.55
N LEU A 378 0.28 -34.89 -15.43
CA LEU A 378 1.74 -35.00 -15.25
C LEU A 378 2.43 -35.87 -16.31
N GLY A 379 1.70 -36.78 -16.97
CA GLY A 379 2.22 -37.66 -18.04
C GLY A 379 2.01 -37.14 -19.47
N VAL A 380 1.52 -35.92 -19.66
CA VAL A 380 1.27 -35.36 -21.00
C VAL A 380 2.57 -34.84 -21.60
N ALA A 381 2.93 -35.37 -22.77
CA ALA A 381 4.21 -35.11 -23.43
C ALA A 381 4.11 -34.35 -24.76
N SER A 382 2.90 -34.11 -25.28
CA SER A 382 2.70 -33.43 -26.57
C SER A 382 1.36 -32.71 -26.66
N ALA A 383 1.28 -31.73 -27.56
CA ALA A 383 0.02 -31.04 -27.88
C ALA A 383 -1.04 -32.00 -28.45
N GLU A 384 -0.65 -32.99 -29.26
CA GLU A 384 -1.56 -34.00 -29.79
C GLU A 384 -2.20 -34.83 -28.67
N GLN A 385 -1.39 -35.28 -27.70
CA GLN A 385 -1.91 -36.00 -26.53
C GLN A 385 -2.82 -35.12 -25.68
N LEU A 386 -2.43 -33.86 -25.43
CA LEU A 386 -3.24 -32.90 -24.69
C LEU A 386 -4.63 -32.73 -25.33
N LEU A 387 -4.67 -32.45 -26.63
CA LEU A 387 -5.92 -32.20 -27.36
C LEU A 387 -6.70 -33.48 -27.64
N GLY A 388 -6.05 -34.63 -27.76
CA GLY A 388 -6.71 -35.91 -27.99
C GLY A 388 -7.41 -36.46 -26.75
N SER A 389 -6.76 -36.35 -25.58
CA SER A 389 -7.24 -36.99 -24.34
C SER A 389 -7.82 -36.03 -23.31
N TYR A 390 -7.50 -34.73 -23.37
CA TYR A 390 -7.84 -33.75 -22.33
C TYR A 390 -8.47 -32.46 -22.89
N ALA A 391 -8.91 -32.43 -24.16
CA ALA A 391 -9.48 -31.22 -24.79
C ALA A 391 -10.65 -30.58 -24.04
N VAL A 392 -11.37 -31.33 -23.19
CA VAL A 392 -12.46 -30.79 -22.35
C VAL A 392 -11.95 -29.80 -21.29
N TRP A 393 -10.68 -29.93 -20.88
CA TRP A 393 -10.04 -29.08 -19.88
C TRP A 393 -9.23 -27.94 -20.49
N VAL A 394 -8.97 -27.98 -21.79
CA VAL A 394 -8.16 -26.99 -22.50
C VAL A 394 -9.00 -25.78 -22.87
N ARG A 395 -8.56 -24.60 -22.42
CA ARG A 395 -9.17 -23.30 -22.69
C ARG A 395 -8.15 -22.38 -23.35
N GLU A 396 -8.62 -21.52 -24.25
CA GLU A 396 -7.81 -20.40 -24.74
C GLU A 396 -7.50 -19.44 -23.59
N VAL A 397 -6.33 -18.83 -23.61
CA VAL A 397 -5.97 -17.75 -22.67
C VAL A 397 -6.55 -16.45 -23.22
N PRO A 398 -7.41 -15.74 -22.47
CA PRO A 398 -7.91 -14.43 -22.89
C PRO A 398 -6.79 -13.39 -23.05
N GLU A 399 -6.89 -12.54 -24.08
CA GLU A 399 -5.87 -11.50 -24.38
C GLU A 399 -5.72 -10.47 -23.25
N ASP A 400 -6.77 -10.21 -22.47
CA ASP A 400 -6.79 -9.24 -21.37
C ASP A 400 -6.17 -9.76 -20.05
N LEU A 401 -5.77 -11.03 -20.02
CA LEU A 401 -5.08 -11.68 -18.90
C LEU A 401 -3.61 -11.99 -19.21
N PHE A 402 -3.11 -11.49 -20.34
CA PHE A 402 -1.78 -11.79 -20.87
C PHE A 402 -1.18 -10.56 -21.55
N THR A 403 0.11 -10.30 -21.31
CA THR A 403 0.82 -9.31 -22.12
C THR A 403 2.29 -9.67 -22.31
N HIS A 404 2.80 -9.40 -23.52
CA HIS A 404 4.22 -9.48 -23.85
C HIS A 404 5.02 -8.27 -23.38
N ALA A 405 4.36 -7.17 -23.01
CA ALA A 405 5.04 -5.97 -22.52
C ALA A 405 5.29 -6.05 -21.02
N ASP A 406 6.01 -7.07 -20.61
CA ASP A 406 6.38 -7.33 -19.22
C ASP A 406 7.58 -6.46 -18.82
N VAL A 407 7.33 -5.19 -18.53
CA VAL A 407 8.38 -4.23 -18.16
C VAL A 407 9.16 -4.69 -16.92
N TYR A 408 8.48 -5.31 -15.95
CA TYR A 408 9.11 -5.84 -14.75
C TYR A 408 10.06 -6.98 -15.12
N GLY A 409 9.59 -7.99 -15.86
CA GLY A 409 10.40 -9.12 -16.32
C GLY A 409 11.57 -8.69 -17.20
N GLU A 410 11.35 -7.77 -18.11
CA GLU A 410 12.38 -7.20 -18.97
C GLU A 410 13.42 -6.35 -18.21
N SER A 411 13.12 -5.88 -17.00
CA SER A 411 14.04 -5.15 -16.13
C SER A 411 14.73 -6.05 -15.09
N ALA A 412 14.09 -7.15 -14.72
CA ALA A 412 14.59 -8.11 -13.74
C ALA A 412 15.47 -9.20 -14.36
N TRP A 413 15.26 -9.54 -15.65
CA TRP A 413 16.08 -10.51 -16.36
C TRP A 413 16.81 -9.89 -17.56
N HIS A 414 18.01 -9.37 -17.31
CA HIS A 414 18.94 -9.00 -18.35
C HIS A 414 19.85 -10.18 -18.73
N VAL A 415 19.83 -10.59 -20.00
CA VAL A 415 20.80 -11.57 -20.55
C VAL A 415 22.10 -10.89 -21.00
N ILE A 416 22.05 -9.58 -21.26
CA ILE A 416 23.22 -8.71 -21.42
C ILE A 416 23.04 -7.52 -20.49
N HIS A 417 24.07 -7.21 -19.71
CA HIS A 417 24.12 -6.06 -18.82
C HIS A 417 25.54 -5.45 -18.84
N GLU A 418 25.69 -4.32 -19.51
CA GLU A 418 26.97 -3.66 -19.74
C GLU A 418 27.00 -2.25 -19.14
N PRO A 419 27.51 -2.08 -17.90
CA PRO A 419 27.64 -0.77 -17.27
C PRO A 419 28.50 0.20 -18.08
N GLN A 420 28.05 1.44 -18.15
CA GLN A 420 28.71 2.54 -18.86
C GLN A 420 28.98 3.72 -17.92
N PRO A 421 30.03 4.53 -18.20
CA PRO A 421 30.24 5.77 -17.47
C PRO A 421 29.13 6.78 -17.78
N VAL A 422 28.50 7.34 -16.74
CA VAL A 422 27.44 8.35 -16.88
C VAL A 422 28.03 9.67 -17.42
N PRO A 423 27.66 10.13 -18.62
CA PRO A 423 28.16 11.40 -19.16
C PRO A 423 27.61 12.59 -18.37
N VAL A 424 28.42 13.63 -18.15
CA VAL A 424 28.00 14.85 -17.42
C VAL A 424 26.77 15.51 -18.06
N GLN A 425 26.64 15.45 -19.38
CA GLN A 425 25.47 16.01 -20.08
C GLN A 425 24.17 15.29 -19.69
N LEU A 426 24.24 13.98 -19.39
CA LEU A 426 23.05 13.19 -19.04
C LEU A 426 22.45 13.62 -17.70
N GLN A 427 23.26 14.16 -16.79
CA GLN A 427 22.79 14.75 -15.53
C GLN A 427 21.82 15.92 -15.75
N GLN A 428 21.78 16.54 -16.93
CA GLN A 428 20.78 17.57 -17.23
C GLN A 428 19.34 17.02 -17.21
N ALA A 429 19.13 15.71 -17.41
CA ALA A 429 17.80 15.08 -17.40
C ALA A 429 17.07 15.17 -16.05
N VAL A 430 17.81 15.34 -14.95
CA VAL A 430 17.27 15.38 -13.59
C VAL A 430 17.27 16.79 -12.99
N LEU A 431 17.52 17.81 -13.80
CA LEU A 431 17.56 19.21 -13.36
C LEU A 431 16.37 19.99 -13.94
N ALA A 432 15.81 20.89 -13.14
CA ALA A 432 14.84 21.88 -13.61
C ALA A 432 15.54 22.95 -14.47
N SER A 433 15.89 22.61 -15.72
CA SER A 433 16.67 23.47 -16.61
C SER A 433 16.15 23.42 -18.06
N GLY A 434 16.61 24.35 -18.91
CA GLY A 434 16.33 24.31 -20.35
C GLY A 434 17.26 23.39 -21.15
N ASN A 435 18.28 22.81 -20.51
CA ASN A 435 19.20 21.87 -21.15
C ASN A 435 18.67 20.45 -21.08
N THR A 436 18.96 19.64 -22.09
CA THR A 436 18.48 18.26 -22.16
C THR A 436 19.60 17.25 -21.87
N GLY A 437 19.29 16.21 -21.12
CA GLY A 437 20.12 15.00 -21.07
C GLY A 437 19.97 14.23 -22.38
N VAL A 438 21.09 13.89 -23.02
CA VAL A 438 21.10 13.11 -24.27
C VAL A 438 21.40 11.67 -23.92
N VAL A 439 20.39 10.80 -24.11
CA VAL A 439 20.54 9.36 -23.90
C VAL A 439 21.34 8.79 -25.08
N PRO A 440 22.46 8.11 -24.82
CA PRO A 440 23.23 7.45 -25.89
C PRO A 440 22.38 6.35 -26.52
N VAL A 441 22.63 6.08 -27.81
CA VAL A 441 21.96 4.99 -28.54
C VAL A 441 23.00 3.92 -28.83
N HIS A 442 22.65 2.67 -28.54
CA HIS A 442 23.41 1.49 -28.95
C HIS A 442 22.74 0.84 -30.17
N GLY A 443 23.53 0.22 -31.04
CA GLY A 443 23.02 -0.33 -32.32
C GLY A 443 22.15 -1.59 -32.16
N GLU A 444 22.35 -2.35 -31.09
CA GLU A 444 21.72 -3.65 -30.85
C GLU A 444 21.14 -3.84 -29.43
N LEU A 445 21.42 -2.91 -28.52
CA LEU A 445 21.06 -3.01 -27.10
C LEU A 445 20.19 -1.82 -26.72
N ASP A 446 19.38 -2.01 -25.69
CA ASP A 446 18.61 -0.93 -25.06
C ASP A 446 19.51 -0.14 -24.11
N THR A 447 19.09 1.07 -23.75
CA THR A 447 19.83 1.93 -22.82
C THR A 447 19.01 2.14 -21.55
N GLU A 448 19.46 1.57 -20.42
CA GLU A 448 18.87 1.77 -19.10
C GLU A 448 19.60 2.90 -18.36
N LEU A 449 18.84 3.79 -17.73
CA LEU A 449 19.29 4.82 -16.81
C LEU A 449 18.69 4.55 -15.44
N VAL A 450 19.45 4.75 -14.36
CA VAL A 450 18.86 4.74 -13.01
C VAL A 450 18.91 6.16 -12.44
N PHE A 451 17.74 6.71 -12.07
CA PHE A 451 17.65 7.97 -11.35
C PHE A 451 17.53 7.70 -9.85
N ASP A 452 18.38 8.32 -9.02
CA ASP A 452 18.21 8.32 -7.56
C ASP A 452 17.56 9.64 -7.15
N PHE A 453 16.37 9.59 -6.55
CA PHE A 453 15.71 10.76 -5.99
C PHE A 453 16.36 11.26 -4.69
N GLY A 454 17.31 10.51 -4.14
CA GLY A 454 18.03 10.80 -2.90
C GLY A 454 17.21 10.46 -1.65
N ARG A 455 15.92 10.16 -1.81
CA ARG A 455 14.99 9.71 -0.77
C ARG A 455 13.79 9.00 -1.38
N GLU A 456 13.12 8.21 -0.56
CA GLU A 456 11.83 7.61 -0.88
C GLU A 456 10.76 8.69 -1.15
N LEU A 457 9.91 8.45 -2.13
CA LEU A 457 8.83 9.34 -2.57
C LEU A 457 7.56 8.53 -2.89
N SER A 458 6.40 9.18 -2.91
CA SER A 458 5.13 8.61 -3.36
C SER A 458 4.37 9.60 -4.21
N GLY A 459 4.01 9.22 -5.44
CA GLY A 459 3.31 10.12 -6.35
C GLY A 459 3.28 9.66 -7.79
N TYR A 460 3.22 10.63 -8.70
CA TYR A 460 3.02 10.39 -10.13
C TYR A 460 4.29 10.72 -10.91
N ILE A 461 4.84 9.74 -11.64
CA ILE A 461 6.02 9.96 -12.47
C ILE A 461 5.65 10.90 -13.63
N ALA A 462 6.48 11.90 -13.88
CA ALA A 462 6.31 12.86 -14.95
C ALA A 462 7.62 13.08 -15.70
N PHE A 463 7.55 13.19 -17.02
CA PHE A 463 8.71 13.49 -17.83
C PHE A 463 8.35 14.29 -19.08
N GLU A 464 9.35 14.95 -19.63
CA GLU A 464 9.31 15.59 -20.94
C GLU A 464 10.50 15.11 -21.78
N VAL A 465 10.20 14.73 -23.02
CA VAL A 465 11.16 14.06 -23.91
C VAL A 465 10.99 14.53 -25.36
N ASP A 466 12.10 14.55 -26.11
CA ASP A 466 12.12 14.61 -27.56
C ASP A 466 12.75 13.32 -28.10
N ALA A 467 11.93 12.51 -28.77
CA ALA A 467 12.27 11.20 -29.29
C ALA A 467 11.70 10.98 -30.69
N ALA A 468 12.24 10.00 -31.40
CA ALA A 468 11.63 9.54 -32.65
C ALA A 468 10.34 8.76 -32.36
N GLU A 469 9.40 8.82 -33.29
CA GLU A 469 8.19 7.99 -33.26
C GLU A 469 8.53 6.50 -33.03
N GLY A 470 7.77 5.84 -32.15
CA GLY A 470 7.92 4.43 -31.84
C GLY A 470 9.01 4.11 -30.81
N THR A 471 9.81 5.09 -30.38
CA THR A 471 10.74 4.92 -29.25
C THR A 471 9.96 4.54 -27.99
N VAL A 472 10.39 3.49 -27.30
CA VAL A 472 9.76 3.04 -26.05
C VAL A 472 10.56 3.58 -24.87
N ILE A 473 9.84 4.11 -23.88
CA ILE A 473 10.34 4.49 -22.56
C ILE A 473 9.63 3.61 -21.54
N ASP A 474 10.38 2.67 -20.98
CA ASP A 474 9.93 1.89 -19.83
C ASP A 474 10.40 2.54 -18.55
N GLY A 475 9.53 2.58 -17.55
CA GLY A 475 9.90 2.98 -16.20
C GLY A 475 9.70 1.84 -15.21
N TYR A 476 10.65 1.67 -14.30
CA TYR A 476 10.58 0.71 -13.20
C TYR A 476 11.08 1.34 -11.88
N GLY A 477 10.18 1.48 -10.91
CA GLY A 477 10.48 2.05 -9.59
C GLY A 477 10.87 1.01 -8.54
N PHE A 478 11.90 1.27 -7.74
CA PHE A 478 12.30 0.41 -6.62
C PHE A 478 12.88 1.22 -5.45
N GLU A 479 12.88 0.64 -4.24
CA GLU A 479 13.21 1.37 -3.00
C GLU A 479 14.70 1.30 -2.63
N PHE A 480 15.38 0.19 -2.97
CA PHE A 480 16.72 -0.10 -2.47
C PHE A 480 17.67 -0.69 -3.51
N MET A 481 18.88 -0.15 -3.54
CA MET A 481 20.05 -0.75 -4.18
C MET A 481 21.31 -0.39 -3.40
N ARG A 482 22.30 -1.28 -3.40
CA ARG A 482 23.60 -1.07 -2.76
C ARG A 482 24.64 -2.00 -3.36
N ASP A 483 25.84 -1.47 -3.59
CA ASP A 483 27.02 -2.24 -4.03
C ASP A 483 26.74 -3.13 -5.27
N GLY A 484 26.02 -2.57 -6.25
CA GLY A 484 25.64 -3.26 -7.50
C GLY A 484 24.50 -4.27 -7.37
N TRP A 485 23.90 -4.42 -6.19
CA TRP A 485 22.71 -5.25 -5.99
C TRP A 485 21.46 -4.38 -5.91
N ARG A 486 20.45 -4.75 -6.71
CA ARG A 486 19.12 -4.13 -6.75
C ARG A 486 18.14 -5.05 -6.03
N GLN A 487 17.44 -4.54 -5.02
CA GLN A 487 16.30 -5.25 -4.45
C GLN A 487 15.10 -5.06 -5.36
N HIS A 488 14.79 -6.06 -6.18
CA HIS A 488 13.58 -6.03 -6.99
C HIS A 488 12.33 -6.06 -6.11
N THR A 489 11.27 -5.43 -6.62
CA THR A 489 9.96 -5.29 -5.98
C THR A 489 9.10 -6.52 -6.25
N TYR A 490 9.59 -7.70 -5.84
CA TYR A 490 8.83 -8.95 -6.01
C TYR A 490 7.41 -8.81 -5.45
N GLU A 491 6.42 -9.30 -6.19
CA GLU A 491 4.98 -9.18 -6.01
C GLU A 491 4.38 -7.80 -6.37
N LEU A 492 5.19 -6.90 -6.96
CA LEU A 492 4.81 -5.55 -7.36
C LEU A 492 5.41 -5.16 -8.73
N ASP A 493 4.57 -5.11 -9.76
CA ASP A 493 4.90 -4.51 -11.06
C ASP A 493 4.91 -2.97 -10.93
N ASN A 494 5.93 -2.40 -10.32
CA ASN A 494 6.05 -0.96 -10.11
C ASN A 494 6.47 -0.20 -11.39
N THR A 495 5.74 -0.41 -12.49
CA THR A 495 6.21 -0.13 -13.85
C THR A 495 5.23 0.65 -14.72
N PHE A 496 5.74 1.27 -15.79
CA PHE A 496 4.97 1.77 -16.91
C PHE A 496 5.70 1.56 -18.24
N ARG A 497 4.96 1.55 -19.35
CA ARG A 497 5.51 1.65 -20.71
C ARG A 497 4.89 2.81 -21.46
N TYR A 498 5.72 3.65 -22.06
CA TYR A 498 5.31 4.78 -22.89
C TYR A 498 5.93 4.69 -24.29
N THR A 499 5.10 4.63 -25.33
CA THR A 499 5.53 4.67 -26.73
C THR A 499 5.42 6.09 -27.27
N CYS A 500 6.54 6.65 -27.71
CA CYS A 500 6.64 8.04 -28.14
C CYS A 500 5.99 8.28 -29.51
N ARG A 501 5.34 9.44 -29.67
CA ARG A 501 5.13 10.07 -30.98
C ARG A 501 6.38 10.82 -31.42
N GLU A 502 6.41 11.30 -32.67
CA GLU A 502 7.53 12.10 -33.14
C GLU A 502 7.67 13.42 -32.38
N GLY A 503 8.91 13.77 -32.04
CA GLY A 503 9.29 15.07 -31.51
C GLY A 503 9.06 15.23 -30.00
N ARG A 504 8.87 16.47 -29.58
CA ARG A 504 8.76 16.85 -28.16
C ARG A 504 7.36 16.56 -27.60
N GLN A 505 7.32 15.93 -26.43
CA GLN A 505 6.10 15.51 -25.74
C GLN A 505 6.32 15.41 -24.23
N SER A 506 5.22 15.49 -23.48
CA SER A 506 5.22 15.35 -22.02
C SER A 506 4.21 14.31 -21.60
N TYR A 507 4.49 13.62 -20.51
CA TYR A 507 3.59 12.66 -19.92
C TYR A 507 3.61 12.77 -18.40
N VAL A 508 2.45 12.56 -17.79
CA VAL A 508 2.27 12.41 -16.36
C VAL A 508 1.50 11.12 -16.17
N SER A 509 2.10 10.18 -15.45
CA SER A 509 1.43 8.96 -15.01
C SER A 509 0.16 9.31 -14.22
N VAL A 510 -0.86 8.48 -14.36
CA VAL A 510 -2.07 8.58 -13.53
C VAL A 510 -2.11 7.51 -12.44
N VAL A 511 -1.11 6.63 -12.41
CA VAL A 511 -0.90 5.59 -11.42
C VAL A 511 0.13 6.05 -10.39
N ARG A 512 -0.26 6.07 -9.11
CA ARG A 512 0.64 6.36 -8.00
C ARG A 512 1.69 5.25 -7.86
N ARG A 513 2.94 5.62 -7.56
CA ARG A 513 4.03 4.69 -7.24
C ARG A 513 4.87 5.22 -6.08
N GLY A 514 5.25 4.31 -5.17
CA GLY A 514 6.31 4.50 -4.19
C GLY A 514 7.65 4.06 -4.76
N LEU A 515 8.68 4.91 -4.66
CA LEU A 515 10.05 4.60 -5.07
C LEU A 515 11.05 5.61 -4.49
N ARG A 516 12.31 5.18 -4.41
CA ARG A 516 13.48 6.07 -4.35
C ARG A 516 14.24 6.10 -5.67
N TYR A 517 14.34 4.96 -6.33
CA TYR A 517 15.07 4.80 -7.58
C TYR A 517 14.10 4.55 -8.73
N LEU A 518 14.36 5.16 -9.88
CA LEU A 518 13.59 4.94 -11.10
C LEU A 518 14.54 4.51 -12.22
N ALA A 519 14.45 3.25 -12.63
CA ALA A 519 15.07 2.79 -13.86
C ALA A 519 14.22 3.26 -15.06
N ILE A 520 14.85 3.94 -16.02
CA ILE A 520 14.28 4.33 -17.30
C ILE A 520 15.02 3.60 -18.40
N THR A 521 14.33 2.71 -19.12
CA THR A 521 14.91 1.96 -20.24
C THR A 521 14.37 2.47 -21.56
N VAL A 522 15.27 3.00 -22.39
CA VAL A 522 14.98 3.48 -23.74
C VAL A 522 15.23 2.36 -24.73
N ARG A 523 14.18 1.99 -25.49
CA ARG A 523 14.23 0.88 -26.46
C ARG A 523 13.82 1.33 -27.85
N GLY A 524 14.41 0.70 -28.87
CA GLY A 524 14.05 0.91 -30.27
C GLY A 524 14.27 2.35 -30.79
N ALA A 525 15.11 3.15 -30.12
CA ALA A 525 15.37 4.53 -30.51
C ALA A 525 16.18 4.58 -31.81
N SER A 526 15.62 5.18 -32.87
CA SER A 526 16.31 5.36 -34.16
C SER A 526 17.26 6.56 -34.18
N ARG A 527 17.20 7.42 -33.16
CA ARG A 527 18.08 8.58 -32.94
C ARG A 527 18.23 8.85 -31.44
N PRO A 528 19.27 9.61 -31.01
CA PRO A 528 19.41 9.99 -29.61
C PRO A 528 18.16 10.65 -29.04
N VAL A 529 17.73 10.13 -27.89
CA VAL A 529 16.61 10.67 -27.11
C VAL A 529 17.10 11.83 -26.26
N LYS A 530 16.33 12.92 -26.24
CA LYS A 530 16.60 14.07 -25.37
C LYS A 530 15.59 14.08 -24.24
N LEU A 531 16.04 13.72 -23.05
CA LEU A 531 15.27 13.89 -21.82
C LEU A 531 15.40 15.34 -21.37
N VAL A 532 14.29 16.09 -21.44
CA VAL A 532 14.23 17.48 -21.00
C VAL A 532 14.14 17.52 -19.48
N GLU A 533 13.23 16.72 -18.92
CA GLU A 533 13.10 16.54 -17.48
C GLU A 533 12.50 15.17 -17.17
N ALA A 534 12.90 14.62 -16.03
CA ALA A 534 12.20 13.55 -15.32
C ALA A 534 12.01 13.99 -13.86
N LYS A 535 10.81 13.77 -13.32
CA LYS A 535 10.44 14.15 -11.96
C LYS A 535 9.32 13.26 -11.43
N LEU A 536 9.03 13.38 -10.16
CA LEU A 536 7.88 12.76 -9.50
C LEU A 536 7.02 13.88 -8.90
N LEU A 537 5.74 13.90 -9.24
CA LEU A 537 4.75 14.79 -8.61
C LEU A 537 4.34 14.13 -7.29
N GLN A 538 5.04 14.46 -6.22
CA GLN A 538 4.83 13.88 -4.90
C GLN A 538 3.45 14.27 -4.40
N SER A 539 2.68 13.30 -3.93
CA SER A 539 1.29 13.54 -3.56
C SER A 539 0.96 12.85 -2.25
N ASN A 540 0.74 13.63 -1.20
CA ASN A 540 0.42 13.14 0.14
C ASN A 540 -0.70 13.98 0.76
N PHE A 541 -1.25 13.53 1.88
CA PHE A 541 -2.10 14.35 2.73
C PHE A 541 -1.42 15.70 3.02
N PRO A 542 -2.16 16.83 2.97
CA PRO A 542 -1.56 18.15 3.15
C PRO A 542 -1.21 18.39 4.63
N ALA A 543 0.00 18.00 5.00
CA ALA A 543 0.55 18.17 6.35
C ALA A 543 1.80 19.06 6.34
N ALA A 544 1.83 20.11 7.16
CA ALA A 544 3.04 20.92 7.38
C ALA A 544 3.94 20.29 8.46
N ASN A 545 5.25 20.50 8.40
CA ASN A 545 6.21 20.04 9.43
C ASN A 545 6.11 20.91 10.70
N VAL A 546 4.97 20.85 11.41
CA VAL A 546 4.73 21.62 12.64
C VAL A 546 5.50 21.03 13.80
N GLY A 547 5.48 19.70 13.92
CA GLY A 547 6.28 18.93 14.87
C GLY A 547 7.77 19.01 14.54
N GLN A 548 8.59 19.18 15.57
CA GLN A 548 10.03 19.32 15.43
C GLN A 548 10.76 18.63 16.58
N PHE A 549 11.92 18.06 16.28
CA PHE A 549 12.84 17.52 17.27
C PHE A 549 14.29 17.70 16.80
N GLN A 550 15.14 18.14 17.72
CA GLN A 550 16.59 18.17 17.57
C GLN A 550 17.23 17.93 18.94
N SER A 551 18.36 17.25 18.95
CA SER A 551 19.10 16.94 20.16
C SER A 551 20.61 17.03 19.96
N SER A 552 21.33 16.90 21.07
CA SER A 552 22.79 16.76 21.09
C SER A 552 23.33 15.51 20.38
N ASN A 553 22.48 14.53 20.05
CA ASN A 553 22.86 13.33 19.29
C ASN A 553 22.37 13.45 17.83
N ALA A 554 23.32 13.53 16.90
CA ALA A 554 23.01 13.67 15.47
C ALA A 554 22.26 12.48 14.89
N MET A 555 22.51 11.25 15.38
CA MET A 555 21.82 10.05 14.90
C MET A 555 20.33 10.09 15.27
N LEU A 556 19.97 10.50 16.50
CA LEU A 556 18.56 10.66 16.87
C LEU A 556 17.83 11.69 16.00
N ASN A 557 18.55 12.72 15.53
CA ASN A 557 17.98 13.74 14.64
C ASN A 557 17.68 13.14 13.25
N GLU A 558 18.55 12.28 12.72
CA GLU A 558 18.30 11.56 11.47
C GLU A 558 17.20 10.51 11.61
N VAL A 559 17.18 9.77 12.73
CA VAL A 559 16.10 8.82 13.05
C VAL A 559 14.75 9.53 13.08
N TRP A 560 14.64 10.66 13.79
CA TRP A 560 13.43 11.46 13.78
C TRP A 560 13.04 11.90 12.35
N ARG A 561 14.02 12.32 11.54
CA ARG A 561 13.76 12.77 10.16
C ARG A 561 13.19 11.65 9.30
N ILE A 562 13.82 10.47 9.26
CA ILE A 562 13.35 9.34 8.44
C ILE A 562 11.98 8.83 8.94
N SER A 563 11.75 8.83 10.25
CA SER A 563 10.44 8.45 10.82
C SER A 563 9.35 9.43 10.41
N ARG A 564 9.58 10.74 10.53
CA ARG A 564 8.61 11.75 10.07
C ARG A 564 8.35 11.64 8.57
N ASP A 565 9.40 11.51 7.78
CA ASP A 565 9.29 11.44 6.32
C ASP A 565 8.52 10.18 5.89
N SER A 566 8.74 9.03 6.55
CA SER A 566 7.92 7.82 6.37
C SER A 566 6.45 8.03 6.67
N THR A 567 6.13 8.68 7.80
CA THR A 567 4.73 8.97 8.13
C THR A 567 4.06 9.80 7.05
N ARG A 568 4.73 10.84 6.53
CA ARG A 568 4.20 11.65 5.41
C ARG A 568 3.93 10.82 4.17
N LEU A 569 4.86 9.95 3.78
CA LEU A 569 4.74 9.11 2.59
C LEU A 569 3.57 8.14 2.68
N CYS A 570 3.28 7.66 3.89
CA CYS A 570 2.15 6.79 4.21
C CYS A 570 0.86 7.55 4.58
N MET A 571 0.78 8.87 4.34
CA MET A 571 -0.44 9.65 4.45
C MET A 571 -0.93 10.02 3.05
N GLU A 572 -1.97 9.35 2.59
CA GLU A 572 -2.67 9.61 1.33
C GLU A 572 -4.05 10.22 1.61
N ASP A 573 -5.13 9.67 1.03
CA ASP A 573 -6.50 9.95 1.44
C ASP A 573 -6.92 9.19 2.71
N THR A 574 -6.09 8.24 3.13
CA THR A 574 -6.09 7.53 4.41
C THR A 574 -4.63 7.35 4.83
N PHE A 575 -4.39 6.87 6.05
CA PHE A 575 -3.11 6.20 6.30
C PHE A 575 -2.99 4.97 5.40
N VAL A 576 -1.78 4.66 4.98
CA VAL A 576 -1.43 3.41 4.30
C VAL A 576 -0.26 2.74 4.99
N ASP A 577 -0.12 1.44 4.81
CA ASP A 577 1.01 0.64 5.30
C ASP A 577 2.32 1.13 4.69
N CYS A 578 2.44 1.09 3.35
CA CYS A 578 3.59 1.53 2.58
C CYS A 578 3.20 2.21 1.27
N PRO A 579 4.05 3.09 0.71
CA PRO A 579 3.76 3.79 -0.53
C PRO A 579 3.99 2.94 -1.80
N ALA A 580 4.73 1.83 -1.70
CA ALA A 580 5.14 1.03 -2.86
C ALA A 580 4.24 -0.18 -3.09
N PHE A 581 4.31 -1.21 -2.24
CA PHE A 581 3.70 -2.53 -2.49
C PHE A 581 2.17 -2.53 -2.47
N GLU A 582 1.57 -1.80 -1.52
CA GLU A 582 0.15 -2.00 -1.20
C GLU A 582 -0.68 -0.73 -1.25
N GLN A 583 -0.16 0.40 -0.74
CA GLN A 583 -0.91 1.65 -0.55
C GLN A 583 -2.28 1.41 0.10
N THR A 584 -2.33 0.47 1.06
CA THR A 584 -3.57 -0.04 1.64
C THR A 584 -3.77 0.52 3.03
N TYR A 585 -5.00 0.91 3.35
CA TYR A 585 -5.32 1.31 4.72
C TYR A 585 -5.46 0.07 5.59
N TRP A 586 -4.34 -0.29 6.22
CA TRP A 586 -4.29 -1.29 7.28
C TRP A 586 -4.63 -0.67 8.64
N VAL A 587 -5.59 -1.29 9.33
CA VAL A 587 -6.23 -0.73 10.52
C VAL A 587 -5.27 -0.67 11.72
N GLY A 588 -4.46 -1.71 11.92
CA GLY A 588 -3.49 -1.79 13.00
C GLY A 588 -2.36 -0.77 12.86
N ASP A 589 -1.82 -0.65 11.65
CA ASP A 589 -0.81 0.33 11.25
C ASP A 589 -1.24 1.75 11.58
N ALA A 590 -2.48 2.07 11.25
CA ALA A 590 -3.02 3.41 11.42
C ALA A 590 -3.10 3.85 12.89
N ARG A 591 -3.16 2.94 13.87
CA ARG A 591 -3.08 3.33 15.28
C ARG A 591 -1.73 4.00 15.58
N ASN A 592 -0.63 3.32 15.26
CA ASN A 592 0.71 3.86 15.49
C ASN A 592 0.94 5.10 14.62
N ALA A 593 0.55 5.05 13.34
CA ALA A 593 0.68 6.19 12.43
C ALA A 593 -0.10 7.42 12.92
N SER A 594 -1.26 7.24 13.56
CA SER A 594 -2.04 8.33 14.16
C SER A 594 -1.29 9.00 15.32
N LEU A 595 -0.75 8.21 16.25
CA LEU A 595 0.04 8.72 17.37
C LEU A 595 1.28 9.48 16.88
N ILE A 596 1.98 8.93 15.88
CA ILE A 596 3.14 9.58 15.27
C ILE A 596 2.74 10.89 14.58
N ASN A 597 1.65 10.87 13.81
CA ASN A 597 1.09 12.05 13.15
C ASN A 597 0.76 13.18 14.15
N TYR A 598 0.21 12.88 15.33
CA TYR A 598 -0.08 13.91 16.33
C TYR A 598 1.17 14.65 16.81
N TYR A 599 2.35 14.03 16.78
CA TYR A 599 3.61 14.69 17.17
C TYR A 599 4.38 15.25 15.97
N ALA A 600 4.20 14.68 14.77
CA ALA A 600 4.84 15.14 13.54
C ALA A 600 4.15 16.36 12.90
N PHE A 601 2.83 16.31 12.80
CA PHE A 601 2.04 17.17 11.91
C PHE A 601 0.79 17.76 12.58
N GLY A 602 0.09 16.98 13.42
CA GLY A 602 -1.12 17.38 14.12
C GLY A 602 -2.42 17.21 13.33
N SER A 603 -2.42 16.46 12.21
CA SER A 603 -3.57 16.33 11.31
C SER A 603 -4.62 15.36 11.87
N ALA A 604 -5.69 15.86 12.49
CA ALA A 604 -6.72 15.03 13.09
C ALA A 604 -7.72 14.46 12.07
N GLU A 605 -7.94 15.15 10.95
CA GLU A 605 -9.00 14.84 9.98
C GLU A 605 -8.76 13.51 9.25
N ILE A 606 -7.50 13.20 8.92
CA ILE A 606 -7.14 11.90 8.32
C ILE A 606 -7.37 10.75 9.29
N VAL A 607 -7.10 10.97 10.59
CA VAL A 607 -7.32 9.95 11.63
C VAL A 607 -8.81 9.67 11.75
N GLU A 608 -9.63 10.72 11.94
CA GLU A 608 -11.08 10.58 12.07
C GLU A 608 -11.68 9.86 10.85
N ARG A 609 -11.25 10.23 9.64
CA ARG A 609 -11.65 9.56 8.40
C ARG A 609 -11.35 8.06 8.43
N CYS A 610 -10.13 7.67 8.78
CA CYS A 610 -9.72 6.26 8.83
C CYS A 610 -10.59 5.48 9.83
N LEU A 611 -10.74 6.00 11.05
CA LEU A 611 -11.51 5.35 12.10
C LEU A 611 -12.98 5.15 11.72
N ARG A 612 -13.57 6.10 10.99
CA ARG A 612 -14.96 6.02 10.51
C ARG A 612 -15.17 5.04 9.34
N LEU A 613 -14.12 4.64 8.62
CA LEU A 613 -14.22 3.66 7.52
C LEU A 613 -14.35 2.22 8.02
N VAL A 614 -13.75 1.88 9.17
CA VAL A 614 -13.69 0.50 9.70
C VAL A 614 -15.06 -0.15 9.90
N PRO A 615 -16.06 0.52 10.51
CA PRO A 615 -17.38 -0.09 10.71
C PRO A 615 -18.12 -0.46 9.41
N GLY A 616 -17.76 0.13 8.28
CA GLY A 616 -18.34 -0.23 6.98
C GLY A 616 -18.01 -1.65 6.53
N SER A 617 -17.03 -2.33 7.16
CA SER A 617 -16.75 -3.76 6.92
C SER A 617 -17.72 -4.72 7.62
N ALA A 618 -18.71 -4.22 8.39
CA ALA A 618 -19.63 -5.06 9.17
C ALA A 618 -20.38 -6.11 8.34
N PHE A 619 -20.61 -5.87 7.04
CA PHE A 619 -21.25 -6.83 6.15
C PHE A 619 -20.35 -8.01 5.78
N GLN A 620 -19.02 -7.86 5.88
CA GLN A 620 -18.04 -8.93 5.68
C GLN A 620 -17.84 -9.74 6.96
N SER A 621 -17.72 -9.05 8.10
CA SER A 621 -17.58 -9.68 9.43
C SER A 621 -17.96 -8.71 10.54
N PRO A 622 -18.65 -9.14 11.61
CA PRO A 622 -18.87 -8.30 12.78
C PRO A 622 -17.59 -8.04 13.61
N LEU A 623 -16.51 -8.76 13.29
CA LEU A 623 -15.19 -8.58 13.91
C LEU A 623 -14.38 -7.44 13.27
N TYR A 624 -14.93 -6.82 12.21
CA TYR A 624 -14.30 -5.81 11.36
C TYR A 624 -13.06 -6.27 10.60
N GLY A 625 -12.89 -5.69 9.40
CA GLY A 625 -11.77 -5.99 8.52
C GLY A 625 -10.46 -5.37 9.01
N ASP A 626 -9.37 -6.08 8.82
CA ASP A 626 -8.00 -5.62 9.11
C ASP A 626 -7.48 -4.54 8.14
N GLN A 627 -8.09 -4.43 6.96
CA GLN A 627 -7.87 -3.34 6.01
C GLN A 627 -9.17 -2.97 5.27
N VAL A 628 -9.39 -1.67 5.06
CA VAL A 628 -10.67 -1.14 4.56
C VAL A 628 -10.52 0.14 3.74
N PRO A 629 -11.49 0.49 2.88
CA PRO A 629 -12.48 -0.37 2.23
C PRO A 629 -11.81 -1.33 1.25
N SER A 630 -12.16 -2.61 1.34
CA SER A 630 -11.45 -3.66 0.61
C SER A 630 -12.33 -4.78 0.07
N GLY A 631 -11.92 -5.35 -1.06
CA GLY A 631 -12.43 -6.61 -1.58
C GLY A 631 -11.93 -7.85 -0.83
N TRP A 632 -10.97 -7.72 0.08
CA TRP A 632 -10.46 -8.82 0.92
C TRP A 632 -11.18 -8.82 2.27
N SER A 633 -11.95 -9.88 2.51
CA SER A 633 -12.55 -10.22 3.79
C SER A 633 -11.51 -10.96 4.62
N SER A 634 -10.83 -10.22 5.50
CA SER A 634 -9.76 -10.71 6.37
C SER A 634 -9.91 -10.10 7.75
N VAL A 635 -9.57 -10.86 8.79
CA VAL A 635 -9.68 -10.42 10.18
C VAL A 635 -8.43 -10.79 10.95
N ILE A 636 -7.69 -9.76 11.35
CA ILE A 636 -6.71 -9.85 12.42
C ILE A 636 -7.30 -9.26 13.71
N PRO A 637 -7.51 -10.07 14.77
CA PRO A 637 -8.12 -9.58 16.02
C PRO A 637 -7.44 -8.35 16.61
N ASN A 638 -6.11 -8.35 16.62
CA ASN A 638 -5.32 -7.24 17.15
C ASN A 638 -5.54 -5.94 16.37
N TRP A 639 -5.81 -5.98 15.06
CA TRP A 639 -6.01 -4.77 14.26
C TRP A 639 -7.32 -4.07 14.67
N THR A 640 -8.38 -4.83 14.92
CA THR A 640 -9.64 -4.28 15.47
C THR A 640 -9.44 -3.77 16.90
N PHE A 641 -8.64 -4.46 17.72
CA PHE A 641 -8.30 -4.00 19.08
C PHE A 641 -7.50 -2.68 19.08
N PHE A 642 -6.58 -2.52 18.13
CA PHE A 642 -5.86 -1.28 17.91
C PHE A 642 -6.77 -0.17 17.41
N TRP A 643 -7.78 -0.47 16.58
CA TRP A 643 -8.81 0.50 16.19
C TRP A 643 -9.64 1.00 17.38
N ILE A 644 -10.00 0.13 18.32
CA ILE A 644 -10.70 0.53 19.55
C ILE A 644 -9.82 1.48 20.36
N SER A 645 -8.54 1.13 20.56
CA SER A 645 -7.57 2.00 21.23
C SER A 645 -7.43 3.34 20.51
N ALA A 646 -7.31 3.33 19.18
CA ALA A 646 -7.16 4.52 18.35
C ALA A 646 -8.41 5.44 18.40
N CYS A 647 -9.62 4.88 18.54
CA CYS A 647 -10.83 5.68 18.77
C CYS A 647 -10.77 6.44 20.10
N LEU A 648 -10.34 5.78 21.17
CA LEU A 648 -10.15 6.45 22.46
C LEU A 648 -9.04 7.49 22.39
N GLU A 649 -7.88 7.15 21.82
CA GLU A 649 -6.73 8.04 21.65
C GLU A 649 -7.08 9.27 20.80
N HIS A 650 -7.90 9.12 19.76
CA HIS A 650 -8.41 10.23 18.95
C HIS A 650 -9.36 11.14 19.74
N TYR A 651 -10.26 10.58 20.55
CA TYR A 651 -11.10 11.36 21.47
C TYR A 651 -10.24 12.11 22.50
N GLN A 652 -9.23 11.46 23.08
CA GLN A 652 -8.32 12.09 24.03
C GLN A 652 -7.51 13.22 23.37
N TYR A 653 -7.05 13.03 22.14
CA TYR A 653 -6.34 14.08 21.41
C TYR A 653 -7.26 15.26 21.08
N THR A 654 -8.43 15.02 20.50
CA THR A 654 -9.32 16.08 19.97
C THR A 654 -10.27 16.69 21.00
N GLY A 655 -10.62 15.96 22.05
CA GLY A 655 -11.72 16.29 22.96
C GLY A 655 -13.11 16.19 22.32
N ASN A 656 -13.24 15.61 21.12
CA ASN A 656 -14.49 15.56 20.38
C ASN A 656 -15.46 14.50 20.96
N GLU A 657 -16.30 14.90 21.90
CA GLU A 657 -17.30 14.01 22.48
C GLU A 657 -18.34 13.52 21.47
N GLN A 658 -18.62 14.30 20.41
CA GLN A 658 -19.57 13.85 19.39
C GLN A 658 -19.00 12.65 18.62
N PHE A 659 -17.71 12.69 18.28
CA PHE A 659 -17.03 11.52 17.72
C PHE A 659 -17.12 10.31 18.65
N ALA A 660 -16.89 10.48 19.95
CA ALA A 660 -17.03 9.37 20.91
C ALA A 660 -18.45 8.78 20.92
N ARG A 661 -19.49 9.64 20.90
CA ARG A 661 -20.89 9.22 20.81
C ARG A 661 -21.22 8.50 19.51
N ASP A 662 -20.66 8.95 18.39
CA ASP A 662 -20.88 8.33 17.07
C ASP A 662 -20.18 6.96 16.97
N MET A 663 -18.96 6.83 17.51
CA MET A 663 -18.15 5.62 17.39
C MET A 663 -18.50 4.55 18.43
N TRP A 664 -19.00 4.94 19.61
CA TRP A 664 -19.30 4.00 20.69
C TRP A 664 -20.21 2.82 20.27
N PRO A 665 -21.32 3.02 19.53
CA PRO A 665 -22.15 1.91 19.07
C PRO A 665 -21.40 0.86 18.25
N HIS A 666 -20.43 1.29 17.43
CA HIS A 666 -19.60 0.41 16.60
C HIS A 666 -18.55 -0.33 17.43
N VAL A 667 -17.91 0.36 18.37
CA VAL A 667 -16.95 -0.25 19.31
C VAL A 667 -17.63 -1.31 20.18
N ARG A 668 -18.80 -0.99 20.74
CA ARG A 668 -19.61 -1.93 21.50
C ARG A 668 -19.99 -3.14 20.65
N PHE A 669 -20.48 -2.91 19.43
CA PHE A 669 -20.90 -3.97 18.52
C PHE A 669 -19.77 -5.00 18.30
N THR A 670 -18.56 -4.57 17.94
CA THR A 670 -17.49 -5.54 17.68
C THR A 670 -17.00 -6.23 18.96
N LEU A 671 -16.86 -5.51 20.08
CA LEU A 671 -16.47 -6.11 21.36
C LEU A 671 -17.45 -7.19 21.83
N GLU A 672 -18.75 -6.95 21.71
CA GLU A 672 -19.78 -7.95 22.01
C GLU A 672 -19.60 -9.23 21.16
N HIS A 673 -19.20 -9.10 19.90
CA HIS A 673 -18.96 -10.26 19.02
C HIS A 673 -17.65 -10.99 19.32
N TYR A 674 -16.59 -10.30 19.75
CA TYR A 674 -15.38 -10.96 20.25
C TYR A 674 -15.63 -11.72 21.56
N LEU A 675 -16.47 -11.20 22.45
CA LEU A 675 -16.83 -11.89 23.69
C LEU A 675 -17.59 -13.21 23.44
N LEU A 676 -18.29 -13.34 22.31
CA LEU A 676 -18.91 -14.62 21.88
C LEU A 676 -17.90 -15.69 21.47
N LYS A 677 -16.63 -15.33 21.29
CA LYS A 677 -15.52 -16.23 20.95
C LYS A 677 -14.71 -16.66 22.18
N ILE A 678 -15.16 -16.32 23.39
CA ILE A 678 -14.58 -16.81 24.64
C ILE A 678 -15.03 -18.26 24.87
N ASP A 679 -14.08 -19.17 25.09
CA ASP A 679 -14.33 -20.58 25.31
C ASP A 679 -14.66 -20.92 26.79
N ALA A 680 -14.83 -22.20 27.09
CA ALA A 680 -15.15 -22.67 28.43
C ALA A 680 -14.05 -22.43 29.48
N ARG A 681 -12.81 -22.10 29.07
CA ARG A 681 -11.71 -21.70 29.96
C ARG A 681 -11.76 -20.20 30.28
N GLY A 682 -12.65 -19.45 29.66
CA GLY A 682 -12.69 -17.99 29.77
C GLY A 682 -11.65 -17.28 28.90
N LEU A 683 -11.12 -17.96 27.87
CA LEU A 683 -10.11 -17.42 26.95
C LEU A 683 -10.70 -17.20 25.56
N LEU A 684 -10.28 -16.14 24.87
CA LEU A 684 -10.56 -15.94 23.45
C LEU A 684 -9.93 -17.08 22.64
N CYS A 685 -10.78 -17.88 22.01
CA CYS A 685 -10.40 -18.99 21.15
C CYS A 685 -11.10 -18.82 19.79
N MET A 686 -10.32 -18.55 18.74
CA MET A 686 -10.92 -18.25 17.43
C MET A 686 -10.02 -18.66 16.26
N ARG A 687 -10.71 -18.95 15.16
CA ARG A 687 -10.13 -19.01 13.83
C ARG A 687 -10.10 -17.63 13.20
N GLY A 688 -8.96 -17.28 12.60
CA GLY A 688 -8.70 -16.00 11.95
C GLY A 688 -7.20 -15.84 11.70
N TRP A 689 -6.77 -14.72 11.14
CA TRP A 689 -5.35 -14.42 11.09
C TRP A 689 -4.91 -13.83 12.44
N ASN A 690 -4.53 -14.70 13.38
CA ASN A 690 -4.16 -14.34 14.75
C ASN A 690 -2.77 -13.67 14.87
N LEU A 691 -2.44 -12.71 13.99
CA LEU A 691 -1.15 -12.04 13.88
C LEU A 691 -0.95 -11.00 14.98
N LEU A 692 0.29 -10.88 15.48
CA LEU A 692 0.79 -9.68 16.15
C LEU A 692 2.06 -9.14 15.48
N ASP A 693 3.10 -9.96 15.35
CA ASP A 693 4.41 -9.53 14.85
C ASP A 693 4.92 -10.48 13.76
N TRP A 694 5.75 -9.94 12.88
CA TRP A 694 6.47 -10.69 11.87
C TRP A 694 7.74 -11.32 12.45
N ALA A 695 7.54 -12.30 13.33
CA ALA A 695 8.58 -13.08 13.97
C ALA A 695 8.16 -14.55 14.10
N ASN A 696 9.14 -15.44 14.30
CA ASN A 696 8.94 -16.89 14.34
C ASN A 696 8.42 -17.42 15.70
N PHE A 697 7.47 -16.74 16.32
CA PHE A 697 6.78 -17.22 17.53
C PHE A 697 5.44 -17.88 17.18
N GLU A 698 4.91 -18.73 18.06
CA GLU A 698 3.69 -19.50 17.77
C GLU A 698 2.42 -18.65 17.89
N GLN A 699 1.87 -18.26 16.74
CA GLN A 699 0.61 -17.52 16.58
C GLN A 699 -0.32 -18.24 15.57
N PRO A 700 -0.85 -19.44 15.89
CA PRO A 700 -1.63 -20.25 14.96
C PRO A 700 -2.94 -19.55 14.54
N GLY A 701 -3.36 -19.78 13.29
CA GLY A 701 -4.63 -19.24 12.76
C GLY A 701 -5.91 -19.85 13.34
N ASP A 702 -5.79 -20.79 14.29
CA ASP A 702 -6.91 -21.34 15.05
C ASP A 702 -6.42 -21.76 16.46
N GLY A 703 -7.23 -21.47 17.48
CA GLY A 703 -6.92 -21.74 18.89
C GLY A 703 -6.88 -20.47 19.76
N VAL A 704 -6.18 -20.57 20.89
CA VAL A 704 -6.00 -19.47 21.85
C VAL A 704 -4.63 -18.86 21.63
N VAL A 705 -4.57 -17.63 21.13
CA VAL A 705 -3.32 -16.87 20.99
C VAL A 705 -3.22 -15.86 22.12
N THR A 706 -2.11 -15.87 22.85
CA THR A 706 -2.00 -15.16 24.13
C THR A 706 -1.98 -13.64 23.96
N PRO A 707 -1.18 -13.03 23.06
CA PRO A 707 -1.15 -11.58 22.95
C PRO A 707 -2.51 -10.94 22.61
N GLN A 708 -3.32 -11.58 21.75
CA GLN A 708 -4.66 -11.05 21.42
C GLN A 708 -5.66 -11.21 22.57
N ASN A 709 -5.51 -12.20 23.44
CA ASN A 709 -6.27 -12.27 24.69
C ASN A 709 -5.93 -11.07 25.59
N MET A 710 -4.65 -10.71 25.69
CA MET A 710 -4.18 -9.57 26.49
C MET A 710 -4.64 -8.23 25.89
N PHE A 711 -4.58 -8.07 24.56
CA PHE A 711 -5.12 -6.89 23.89
C PHE A 711 -6.65 -6.80 23.96
N LEU A 712 -7.36 -7.91 24.02
CA LEU A 712 -8.81 -7.88 24.29
C LEU A 712 -9.09 -7.34 25.70
N VAL A 713 -8.31 -7.71 26.73
CA VAL A 713 -8.41 -7.09 28.07
C VAL A 713 -8.21 -5.58 28.00
N LYS A 714 -7.18 -5.12 27.28
CA LYS A 714 -6.94 -3.68 27.09
C LYS A 714 -8.11 -3.01 26.35
N SER A 715 -8.58 -3.59 25.25
CA SER A 715 -9.66 -3.05 24.44
C SER A 715 -10.99 -2.97 25.17
N LEU A 716 -11.27 -3.91 26.07
CA LEU A 716 -12.45 -3.83 26.95
C LEU A 716 -12.35 -2.65 27.92
N ARG A 717 -11.16 -2.35 28.46
CA ARG A 717 -10.91 -1.18 29.31
C ARG A 717 -10.98 0.13 28.52
N ASP A 718 -10.38 0.18 27.34
CA ASP A 718 -10.42 1.36 26.47
C ASP A 718 -11.85 1.62 25.98
N GLY A 719 -12.57 0.57 25.60
CA GLY A 719 -13.99 0.63 25.25
C GLY A 719 -14.84 1.15 26.42
N ALA A 720 -14.53 0.78 27.67
CA ALA A 720 -15.22 1.33 28.84
C ALA A 720 -14.97 2.84 29.03
N ALA A 721 -13.74 3.30 28.79
CA ALA A 721 -13.43 4.73 28.84
C ALA A 721 -14.16 5.51 27.73
N LEU A 722 -14.22 4.96 26.52
CA LEU A 722 -14.98 5.56 25.42
C LEU A 722 -16.49 5.55 25.69
N ALA A 723 -17.02 4.49 26.33
CA ALA A 723 -18.41 4.42 26.76
C ALA A 723 -18.76 5.55 27.74
N SER A 724 -17.89 5.82 28.73
CA SER A 724 -18.06 6.94 29.66
C SER A 724 -18.07 8.29 28.92
N ALA A 725 -17.14 8.51 27.98
CA ALA A 725 -17.13 9.71 27.13
C ALA A 725 -18.40 9.85 26.26
N ALA A 726 -19.02 8.73 25.88
CA ALA A 726 -20.30 8.69 25.17
C ALA A 726 -21.54 8.76 26.09
N GLY A 727 -21.37 8.73 27.41
CA GLY A 727 -22.45 8.77 28.41
C GLY A 727 -23.09 7.42 28.75
N ASP A 728 -22.46 6.29 28.43
CA ASP A 728 -22.92 4.92 28.71
C ASP A 728 -22.10 4.23 29.83
N GLU A 729 -22.21 4.77 31.04
CA GLU A 729 -21.51 4.26 32.24
C GLU A 729 -21.84 2.78 32.54
N ALA A 730 -23.09 2.36 32.30
CA ALA A 730 -23.52 1.00 32.55
C ALA A 730 -22.89 0.00 31.55
N GLY A 731 -22.78 0.39 30.28
CA GLY A 731 -22.03 -0.36 29.26
C GLY A 731 -20.55 -0.47 29.64
N GLY A 732 -19.93 0.64 30.03
CA GLY A 732 -18.53 0.66 30.45
C GLY A 732 -18.24 -0.25 31.65
N ALA A 733 -19.09 -0.22 32.68
CA ALA A 733 -18.94 -1.09 33.86
C ALA A 733 -18.95 -2.59 33.50
N ARG A 734 -19.80 -3.02 32.56
CA ARG A 734 -19.85 -4.41 32.09
C ARG A 734 -18.58 -4.81 31.35
N LEU A 735 -18.01 -3.92 30.54
CA LEU A 735 -16.75 -4.20 29.84
C LEU A 735 -15.59 -4.37 30.84
N LEU A 736 -15.53 -3.54 31.89
CA LEU A 736 -14.52 -3.67 32.95
C LEU A 736 -14.64 -5.00 33.70
N GLU A 737 -15.87 -5.47 33.96
CA GLU A 737 -16.10 -6.79 34.55
C GLU A 737 -15.56 -7.92 33.65
N GLN A 738 -15.89 -7.89 32.35
CA GLN A 738 -15.37 -8.89 31.38
C GLN A 738 -13.85 -8.84 31.27
N ALA A 739 -13.24 -7.65 31.30
CA ALA A 739 -11.79 -7.49 31.29
C ALA A 739 -11.15 -8.17 32.51
N GLY A 740 -11.75 -8.03 33.70
CA GLY A 740 -11.28 -8.67 34.93
C GLY A 740 -11.37 -10.20 34.89
N LEU A 741 -12.46 -10.74 34.34
CA LEU A 741 -12.64 -12.18 34.16
C LEU A 741 -11.62 -12.76 33.19
N LEU A 742 -11.46 -12.15 32.01
CA LEU A 742 -10.50 -12.58 31.00
C LEU A 742 -9.05 -12.48 31.52
N ARG A 743 -8.69 -11.39 32.19
CA ARG A 743 -7.37 -11.23 32.83
C ARG A 743 -7.08 -12.35 33.83
N SER A 744 -8.09 -12.75 34.61
CA SER A 744 -7.96 -13.86 35.57
C SER A 744 -7.75 -15.19 34.86
N ALA A 745 -8.48 -15.44 33.77
CA ALA A 745 -8.33 -16.65 32.95
C ALA A 745 -6.94 -16.74 32.29
N ILE A 746 -6.42 -15.62 31.75
CA ILE A 746 -5.06 -15.55 31.19
C ILE A 746 -4.03 -15.94 32.25
N ASN A 747 -4.11 -15.37 33.45
CA ASN A 747 -3.18 -15.68 34.53
C ASN A 747 -3.28 -17.11 35.05
N ALA A 748 -4.45 -17.75 34.96
CA ALA A 748 -4.68 -19.12 35.39
C ALA A 748 -4.24 -20.17 34.36
N HIS A 749 -4.31 -19.84 33.07
CA HIS A 749 -4.16 -20.84 32.00
C HIS A 749 -2.97 -20.61 31.06
N LEU A 750 -2.46 -19.38 30.94
CA LEU A 750 -1.43 -19.03 29.95
C LEU A 750 -0.08 -18.70 30.59
N TRP A 751 0.02 -18.64 31.92
CA TRP A 751 1.31 -18.57 32.62
C TRP A 751 1.87 -19.97 32.85
N ASP A 752 3.13 -20.18 32.49
CA ASP A 752 3.87 -21.42 32.77
C ASP A 752 4.88 -21.17 33.90
N ASP A 753 4.64 -21.75 35.08
CA ASP A 753 5.52 -21.61 36.25
C ASP A 753 6.90 -22.21 36.04
N GLY A 754 7.02 -23.25 35.19
CA GLY A 754 8.30 -23.91 34.90
C GLY A 754 9.22 -23.06 34.02
N ARG A 755 8.64 -22.29 33.09
CA ARG A 755 9.34 -21.35 32.22
C ARG A 755 9.40 -19.93 32.79
N ALA A 756 8.63 -19.64 33.83
CA ALA A 756 8.46 -18.31 34.41
C ALA A 756 8.13 -17.25 33.34
N ALA A 757 7.17 -17.58 32.47
CA ALA A 757 6.73 -16.74 31.37
C ALA A 757 5.30 -17.09 30.92
N TYR A 758 4.66 -16.18 30.20
CA TYR A 758 3.42 -16.50 29.49
C TYR A 758 3.73 -17.26 28.19
N LEU A 759 2.96 -18.32 27.94
CA LEU A 759 2.97 -19.09 26.69
C LEU A 759 2.49 -18.22 25.53
N ASP A 760 2.97 -18.47 24.32
CA ASP A 760 2.54 -17.74 23.12
C ASP A 760 1.13 -18.14 22.69
N CYS A 761 0.77 -19.41 22.85
CA CYS A 761 -0.56 -19.90 22.51
C CYS A 761 -0.91 -21.23 23.23
N ILE A 762 -2.18 -21.61 23.16
CA ILE A 762 -2.65 -22.98 23.27
C ILE A 762 -3.29 -23.35 21.93
N HIS A 763 -2.74 -24.37 21.28
CA HIS A 763 -3.24 -24.92 20.01
C HIS A 763 -4.66 -25.46 20.15
N ILE A 764 -5.39 -25.58 19.04
CA ILE A 764 -6.77 -26.07 19.03
C ILE A 764 -6.91 -27.50 19.58
N ASP A 765 -5.85 -28.31 19.50
CA ASP A 765 -5.76 -29.66 20.09
C ASP A 765 -5.48 -29.67 21.61
N GLY A 766 -5.34 -28.49 22.23
CA GLY A 766 -5.07 -28.29 23.64
C GLY A 766 -3.57 -28.27 24.00
N ARG A 767 -2.67 -28.46 23.05
CA ARG A 767 -1.22 -28.43 23.30
C ARG A 767 -0.74 -26.99 23.58
N PRO A 768 0.07 -26.75 24.63
CA PRO A 768 0.69 -25.44 24.85
C PRO A 768 1.80 -25.17 23.82
N SER A 769 2.10 -23.90 23.55
CA SER A 769 3.21 -23.53 22.66
C SER A 769 4.55 -24.10 23.14
N SER A 770 5.37 -24.50 22.18
CA SER A 770 6.77 -24.87 22.42
C SER A 770 7.67 -23.65 22.59
N THR A 771 7.29 -22.53 21.99
CA THR A 771 7.97 -21.23 22.05
C THR A 771 7.48 -20.36 23.20
N VAL A 772 8.35 -19.42 23.58
CA VAL A 772 8.07 -18.26 24.42
C VAL A 772 8.74 -17.06 23.72
N SER A 773 8.02 -15.94 23.66
CA SER A 773 8.46 -14.77 22.90
C SER A 773 8.53 -13.51 23.75
N MET A 774 9.40 -12.58 23.37
CA MET A 774 9.45 -11.23 23.93
C MET A 774 8.15 -10.48 23.67
N GLN A 775 7.52 -10.73 22.53
CA GLN A 775 6.22 -10.18 22.13
C GLN A 775 5.18 -10.40 23.22
N THR A 776 4.93 -11.67 23.57
CA THR A 776 3.94 -12.03 24.59
C THR A 776 4.27 -11.40 25.94
N GLN A 777 5.55 -11.37 26.33
CA GLN A 777 5.96 -10.83 27.63
C GLN A 777 5.78 -9.30 27.71
N VAL A 778 6.17 -8.59 26.65
CA VAL A 778 5.99 -7.13 26.52
C VAL A 778 4.51 -6.78 26.57
N ILE A 779 3.66 -7.50 25.83
CA ILE A 779 2.21 -7.24 25.82
C ILE A 779 1.58 -7.53 27.19
N ALA A 780 2.06 -8.54 27.92
CA ALA A 780 1.57 -8.82 29.27
C ALA A 780 1.80 -7.64 30.23
N MET A 781 2.94 -6.95 30.13
CA MET A 781 3.26 -5.75 30.91
C MET A 781 2.47 -4.52 30.44
N LEU A 782 2.40 -4.32 29.12
CA LEU A 782 1.67 -3.20 28.53
C LEU A 782 0.19 -3.21 28.91
N CYS A 783 -0.44 -4.39 28.88
CA CYS A 783 -1.87 -4.60 29.14
C CYS A 783 -2.22 -4.84 30.63
N ASP A 784 -1.28 -4.66 31.56
CA ASP A 784 -1.49 -4.88 33.01
C ASP A 784 -2.04 -6.28 33.34
N ILE A 785 -1.43 -7.30 32.75
CA ILE A 785 -1.82 -8.70 32.97
C ILE A 785 -1.07 -9.27 34.17
N ALA A 786 0.26 -9.12 34.18
CA ALA A 786 1.13 -9.60 35.24
C ALA A 786 1.05 -8.71 36.49
N GLU A 787 1.09 -9.33 37.68
CA GLU A 787 1.13 -8.66 38.98
C GLU A 787 2.14 -9.37 39.90
N GLY A 788 2.62 -8.68 40.93
CA GLY A 788 3.54 -9.22 41.93
C GLY A 788 4.82 -9.79 41.30
N GLU A 789 5.22 -10.98 41.74
CA GLU A 789 6.45 -11.64 41.28
C GLU A 789 6.50 -11.82 39.75
N ARG A 790 5.36 -12.07 39.09
CA ARG A 790 5.32 -12.20 37.63
C ARG A 790 5.72 -10.88 36.96
N ALA A 791 5.22 -9.76 37.46
CA ALA A 791 5.54 -8.43 36.92
C ALA A 791 7.03 -8.09 37.12
N GLU A 792 7.61 -8.42 38.28
CA GLU A 792 9.04 -8.23 38.54
C GLU A 792 9.93 -9.08 37.61
N VAL A 793 9.50 -10.30 37.29
CA VAL A 793 10.20 -11.17 36.33
C VAL A 793 10.15 -10.56 34.93
N LEU A 794 8.96 -10.14 34.48
CA LEU A 794 8.80 -9.60 33.13
C LEU A 794 9.47 -8.23 32.96
N ASP A 795 9.47 -7.37 33.98
CA ASP A 795 10.22 -6.10 33.96
C ASP A 795 11.71 -6.33 33.66
N ARG A 796 12.32 -7.34 34.31
CA ARG A 796 13.70 -7.75 33.98
C ARG A 796 13.85 -8.22 32.55
N TYR A 797 12.90 -9.00 32.01
CA TYR A 797 12.97 -9.44 30.62
C TYR A 797 12.87 -8.27 29.62
N VAL A 798 12.05 -7.26 29.93
CA VAL A 798 11.87 -6.09 29.06
C VAL A 798 13.17 -5.26 28.99
N VAL A 799 13.93 -5.16 30.08
CA VAL A 799 15.24 -4.47 30.10
C VAL A 799 16.37 -5.36 29.57
N GLU A 800 16.35 -6.65 29.90
CA GLU A 800 17.36 -7.64 29.52
C GLU A 800 16.70 -8.84 28.82
N PRO A 801 16.38 -8.73 27.52
CA PRO A 801 15.69 -9.77 26.77
C PRO A 801 16.42 -11.11 26.81
N PRO A 802 15.79 -12.21 27.28
CA PRO A 802 16.41 -13.52 27.26
C PRO A 802 16.69 -13.98 25.82
N ALA A 803 17.95 -14.25 25.50
CA ALA A 803 18.38 -14.59 24.14
C ALA A 803 17.75 -15.88 23.56
N HIS A 804 17.20 -16.75 24.41
CA HIS A 804 16.53 -17.99 24.00
C HIS A 804 15.03 -17.81 23.73
N PHE A 805 14.47 -16.62 23.99
CA PHE A 805 13.12 -16.28 23.55
C PHE A 805 13.13 -15.86 22.08
N VAL A 806 11.98 -15.98 21.43
CA VAL A 806 11.79 -15.32 20.14
C VAL A 806 11.89 -13.81 20.34
N GLN A 807 12.69 -13.15 19.52
CA GLN A 807 12.95 -11.71 19.59
C GLN A 807 11.97 -10.93 18.72
N ILE A 808 11.88 -9.62 18.95
CA ILE A 808 11.06 -8.68 18.18
C ILE A 808 11.50 -8.70 16.71
N GLY A 809 10.54 -8.89 15.80
CA GLY A 809 10.78 -9.01 14.36
C GLY A 809 10.59 -7.71 13.58
N SER A 810 9.88 -6.74 14.14
CA SER A 810 9.55 -5.48 13.44
C SER A 810 9.69 -4.24 14.33
N PRO A 811 9.94 -3.06 13.73
CA PRO A 811 9.82 -1.81 14.45
C PRO A 811 8.37 -1.48 14.85
N PHE A 812 7.37 -2.08 14.19
CA PHE A 812 5.97 -2.06 14.64
C PHE A 812 5.81 -2.62 16.06
N MET A 813 6.31 -3.84 16.29
CA MET A 813 6.29 -4.43 17.63
C MET A 813 7.21 -3.67 18.60
N SER A 814 8.27 -3.04 18.09
CA SER A 814 9.11 -2.14 18.90
C SER A 814 8.34 -0.94 19.43
N PHE A 815 7.28 -0.48 18.74
CA PHE A 815 6.40 0.57 19.26
C PHE A 815 5.79 0.15 20.61
N PHE A 816 5.21 -1.04 20.71
CA PHE A 816 4.64 -1.54 21.96
C PHE A 816 5.70 -1.82 23.02
N TYR A 817 6.91 -2.24 22.60
CA TYR A 817 8.05 -2.37 23.49
C TYR A 817 8.44 -1.02 24.10
N TYR A 818 8.47 0.05 23.31
CA TYR A 818 8.77 1.39 23.77
C TYR A 818 7.66 1.96 24.66
N GLU A 819 6.38 1.66 24.38
CA GLU A 819 5.29 1.99 25.31
C GLU A 819 5.48 1.28 26.66
N ALA A 820 5.86 0.01 26.66
CA ALA A 820 6.11 -0.75 27.89
C ALA A 820 7.34 -0.19 28.66
N LEU A 821 8.45 0.09 27.97
CA LEU A 821 9.63 0.71 28.57
C LEU A 821 9.32 2.08 29.18
N ALA A 822 8.60 2.95 28.45
CA ALA A 822 8.20 4.27 28.93
C ALA A 822 7.29 4.17 30.16
N LYS A 823 6.32 3.25 30.15
CA LYS A 823 5.42 2.97 31.27
C LYS A 823 6.17 2.49 32.53
N LEU A 824 7.25 1.72 32.34
CA LEU A 824 8.06 1.16 33.42
C LEU A 824 9.19 2.09 33.90
N GLY A 825 9.40 3.23 33.24
CA GLY A 825 10.45 4.19 33.60
C GLY A 825 11.83 3.86 33.03
N HIS A 826 11.90 3.05 31.96
CA HIS A 826 13.14 2.60 31.32
C HIS A 826 13.45 3.37 30.02
N GLN A 827 13.30 4.70 30.03
CA GLN A 827 13.54 5.56 28.86
C GLN A 827 14.98 5.47 28.33
N ASP A 828 15.97 5.22 29.19
CA ASP A 828 17.37 5.05 28.76
C ASP A 828 17.54 3.84 27.84
N THR A 829 16.94 2.70 28.20
CA THR A 829 16.93 1.47 27.38
C THR A 829 16.22 1.71 26.05
N MET A 830 15.10 2.44 26.08
CA MET A 830 14.37 2.82 24.87
C MET A 830 15.25 3.64 23.91
N ALA A 831 15.95 4.66 24.41
CA ALA A 831 16.82 5.50 23.58
C ALA A 831 18.00 4.70 22.99
N VAL A 832 18.57 3.77 23.76
CA VAL A 832 19.64 2.87 23.28
C VAL A 832 19.13 1.94 22.17
N ASP A 833 17.95 1.33 22.34
CA ASP A 833 17.38 0.46 21.31
C ASP A 833 17.02 1.25 20.04
N ILE A 834 16.44 2.45 20.17
CA ILE A 834 16.19 3.34 19.03
C ILE A 834 17.48 3.63 18.26
N LEU A 835 18.55 4.00 18.96
CA LEU A 835 19.85 4.27 18.34
C LEU A 835 20.43 3.04 17.65
N HIS A 836 20.26 1.85 18.21
CA HIS A 836 20.75 0.61 17.64
C HIS A 836 19.96 0.21 16.39
N GLN A 837 18.64 0.08 16.52
CA GLN A 837 17.77 -0.46 15.48
C GLN A 837 17.60 0.51 14.32
N TYR A 838 17.29 1.78 14.61
CA TYR A 838 17.08 2.79 13.57
C TYR A 838 18.39 3.36 13.05
N GLY A 839 19.43 3.40 13.90
CA GLY A 839 20.78 3.72 13.45
C GLY A 839 21.27 2.74 12.38
N ALA A 840 20.98 1.44 12.53
CA ALA A 840 21.29 0.45 11.51
C ALA A 840 20.56 0.71 10.17
N MET A 841 19.34 1.27 10.20
CA MET A 841 18.65 1.68 8.97
C MET A 841 19.38 2.84 8.30
N VAL A 842 19.72 3.88 9.07
CA VAL A 842 20.44 5.07 8.58
C VAL A 842 21.82 4.70 8.03
N ASP A 843 22.57 3.83 8.71
CA ASP A 843 23.88 3.32 8.28
C ASP A 843 23.80 2.49 6.99
N ASN A 844 22.62 1.94 6.68
CA ASN A 844 22.32 1.28 5.41
C ASN A 844 21.73 2.22 4.35
N GLY A 845 21.76 3.54 4.59
CA GLY A 845 21.32 4.56 3.64
C GLY A 845 19.80 4.73 3.56
N ALA A 846 19.06 4.22 4.54
CA ALA A 846 17.61 4.37 4.58
C ALA A 846 17.21 5.84 4.73
N THR A 847 16.17 6.22 3.98
CA THR A 847 15.57 7.56 4.05
C THR A 847 14.17 7.55 4.66
N SER A 848 13.74 6.37 5.06
CA SER A 848 12.43 5.97 5.56
C SER A 848 12.62 4.77 6.50
N THR A 849 11.65 4.50 7.38
CA THR A 849 11.68 3.38 8.32
C THR A 849 11.23 2.08 7.67
N TRP A 850 11.97 1.00 7.90
CA TRP A 850 11.69 -0.32 7.34
C TRP A 850 10.44 -0.97 7.94
N GLU A 851 9.80 -1.84 7.18
CA GLU A 851 8.64 -2.63 7.61
C GLU A 851 9.01 -3.64 8.71
N VAL A 852 10.06 -4.42 8.49
CA VAL A 852 10.57 -5.42 9.43
C VAL A 852 12.06 -5.26 9.65
N TYR A 853 12.57 -5.85 10.73
CA TYR A 853 14.01 -5.98 10.91
C TYR A 853 14.57 -7.11 10.04
N PRO A 854 15.85 -7.04 9.64
CA PRO A 854 16.52 -8.12 8.91
C PRO A 854 16.50 -9.47 9.65
N THR A 855 16.33 -9.45 10.98
CA THR A 855 16.27 -10.63 11.85
C THR A 855 14.90 -11.29 11.91
N SER A 856 13.86 -10.73 11.27
CA SER A 856 12.50 -11.28 11.24
C SER A 856 12.43 -12.67 10.61
N GLY A 857 13.25 -12.92 9.58
CA GLY A 857 13.30 -14.19 8.84
C GLY A 857 12.14 -14.39 7.86
N ILE A 858 11.36 -13.36 7.56
CA ILE A 858 10.16 -13.44 6.69
C ILE A 858 10.36 -12.85 5.28
N THR A 859 11.55 -12.36 4.96
CA THR A 859 11.87 -11.86 3.62
C THR A 859 12.13 -13.01 2.65
N HIS A 860 11.87 -12.79 1.36
CA HIS A 860 12.10 -13.81 0.32
C HIS A 860 13.57 -14.17 0.16
N ASN A 861 14.48 -13.28 0.56
CA ASN A 861 15.89 -13.40 0.28
C ASN A 861 16.71 -12.89 1.48
N PRO A 862 17.74 -13.63 1.92
CA PRO A 862 18.56 -13.25 3.07
C PRO A 862 19.34 -11.93 2.88
N ARG A 863 19.48 -11.43 1.64
CA ARG A 863 20.07 -10.11 1.35
C ARG A 863 19.09 -8.95 1.49
N MET A 864 17.78 -9.23 1.50
CA MET A 864 16.77 -8.21 1.76
C MET A 864 16.81 -7.81 3.23
N LEU A 865 17.06 -6.53 3.49
CA LEU A 865 17.00 -5.95 4.83
C LEU A 865 15.56 -5.92 5.36
N THR A 866 14.60 -5.76 4.46
CA THR A 866 13.16 -5.69 4.70
C THR A 866 12.42 -5.93 3.37
N ARG A 867 11.11 -6.19 3.39
CA ARG A 867 10.27 -6.19 2.18
C ARG A 867 10.03 -4.76 1.72
N SER A 868 9.24 -3.98 2.48
CA SER A 868 9.08 -2.54 2.27
C SER A 868 10.13 -1.74 3.06
N HIS A 869 10.77 -0.79 2.37
CA HIS A 869 11.73 0.15 2.97
C HIS A 869 11.06 1.42 3.52
N CYS A 870 9.74 1.56 3.38
CA CYS A 870 8.98 2.66 3.94
C CYS A 870 7.64 2.21 4.54
N HIS A 871 7.58 2.15 5.87
CA HIS A 871 6.38 1.79 6.61
C HIS A 871 6.15 2.71 7.81
N ALA A 872 5.00 3.39 7.87
CA ALA A 872 4.74 4.37 8.92
C ALA A 872 4.45 3.75 10.29
N TRP A 873 4.06 2.47 10.34
CA TRP A 873 3.89 1.73 11.60
C TRP A 873 5.18 1.64 12.44
N SER A 874 6.33 1.92 11.79
CA SER A 874 7.69 1.83 12.30
C SER A 874 8.23 3.21 12.67
N ALA A 875 7.49 4.30 12.45
CA ALA A 875 7.97 5.64 12.71
C ALA A 875 7.80 6.08 14.18
N GLY A 876 7.75 5.10 15.11
CA GLY A 876 7.61 5.29 16.55
C GLY A 876 8.55 6.33 17.18
N PRO A 877 9.83 6.48 16.75
CA PRO A 877 10.74 7.46 17.33
C PRO A 877 10.20 8.90 17.36
N VAL A 878 9.37 9.32 16.39
CA VAL A 878 8.76 10.67 16.45
C VAL A 878 7.85 10.83 17.68
N PHE A 879 7.03 9.81 17.96
CA PHE A 879 6.15 9.81 19.12
C PHE A 879 6.96 9.79 20.41
N PHE A 880 7.86 8.83 20.59
CA PHE A 880 8.61 8.67 21.84
C PHE A 880 9.63 9.78 22.12
N LEU A 881 10.28 10.34 21.08
CA LEU A 881 11.15 11.50 21.27
C LEU A 881 10.34 12.75 21.65
N GLY A 882 9.09 12.86 21.18
CA GLY A 882 8.15 13.91 21.59
C GLY A 882 7.63 13.72 23.02
N THR A 883 7.16 12.51 23.36
CA THR A 883 6.53 12.21 24.64
C THR A 883 7.51 12.07 25.79
N GLU A 884 8.66 11.43 25.56
CA GLU A 884 9.62 11.07 26.61
C GLU A 884 10.79 12.04 26.69
N VAL A 885 11.39 12.39 25.55
CA VAL A 885 12.65 13.16 25.52
C VAL A 885 12.39 14.66 25.57
N LEU A 886 11.52 15.18 24.70
CA LEU A 886 10.96 16.52 24.90
C LEU A 886 10.06 16.56 26.13
N GLY A 887 9.36 15.46 26.41
CA GLY A 887 8.57 15.30 27.63
C GLY A 887 7.16 15.85 27.55
N VAL A 888 6.56 16.00 26.37
CA VAL A 888 5.25 16.66 26.21
C VAL A 888 4.15 15.61 26.07
N ARG A 889 3.14 15.64 26.94
CA ARG A 889 1.96 14.74 26.84
C ARG A 889 0.66 15.44 27.21
N GLY A 890 -0.42 15.18 26.48
CA GLY A 890 -1.75 15.64 26.88
C GLY A 890 -2.32 14.81 28.03
N ASP A 891 -2.76 15.48 29.10
CA ASP A 891 -3.31 14.85 30.31
C ASP A 891 -4.85 14.91 30.35
N SER A 892 -5.47 15.64 29.43
CA SER A 892 -6.93 15.79 29.33
C SER A 892 -7.41 15.73 27.88
N PRO A 893 -8.69 15.35 27.64
CA PRO A 893 -9.28 15.43 26.31
C PRO A 893 -9.13 16.83 25.70
N GLY A 894 -8.65 16.89 24.45
CA GLY A 894 -8.38 18.15 23.75
C GLY A 894 -7.10 18.86 24.18
N TRP A 895 -6.27 18.22 25.02
CA TRP A 895 -5.00 18.74 25.52
C TRP A 895 -5.13 20.12 26.17
N THR A 896 -6.23 20.33 26.87
CA THR A 896 -6.45 21.54 27.69
C THR A 896 -5.49 21.59 28.89
N LYS A 897 -4.99 20.42 29.31
CA LYS A 897 -3.89 20.23 30.25
C LYS A 897 -2.81 19.36 29.64
N VAL A 898 -1.56 19.76 29.79
CA VAL A 898 -0.39 19.08 29.25
C VAL A 898 0.68 18.92 30.33
N SER A 899 1.24 17.72 30.45
CA SER A 899 2.41 17.46 31.27
C SER A 899 3.71 17.71 30.48
N ILE A 900 4.68 18.27 31.18
CA ILE A 900 6.03 18.59 30.71
C ILE A 900 7.03 17.86 31.62
N ALA A 901 7.48 16.69 31.19
CA ALA A 901 8.30 15.75 31.95
C ALA A 901 9.51 15.24 31.11
N PRO A 902 10.46 16.11 30.73
CA PRO A 902 11.59 15.71 29.88
C PRO A 902 12.49 14.68 30.56
N LYS A 903 12.86 13.61 29.85
CA LYS A 903 13.85 12.63 30.28
C LYS A 903 15.13 12.77 29.43
N PRO A 904 16.29 13.12 30.02
CA PRO A 904 17.48 13.43 29.23
C PRO A 904 18.06 12.28 28.40
N VAL A 905 17.91 11.03 28.85
CA VAL A 905 18.37 9.82 28.13
C VAL A 905 19.81 9.87 27.60
N GLY A 906 20.73 10.43 28.39
CA GLY A 906 22.13 10.60 28.02
C GLY A 906 22.43 11.78 27.08
N LEU A 907 21.44 12.63 26.77
CA LEU A 907 21.60 13.85 25.98
C LEU A 907 21.91 15.07 26.85
N THR A 908 22.69 16.00 26.30
CA THR A 908 23.02 17.27 26.98
C THR A 908 22.03 18.40 26.69
N TRP A 909 21.29 18.31 25.59
CA TRP A 909 20.20 19.21 25.24
C TRP A 909 19.25 18.55 24.24
N ALA A 910 17.99 18.97 24.27
CA ALA A 910 17.01 18.73 23.22
C ALA A 910 16.09 19.94 23.04
N ARG A 911 15.56 20.13 21.83
CA ARG A 911 14.57 21.15 21.50
C ARG A 911 13.61 20.67 20.42
N GLY A 912 12.41 21.21 20.41
CA GLY A 912 11.40 20.81 19.47
C GLY A 912 10.10 21.57 19.62
N ALA A 913 9.09 21.08 18.91
CA ALA A 913 7.73 21.57 19.00
C ALA A 913 6.74 20.41 18.83
N VAL A 914 5.61 20.47 19.54
CA VAL A 914 4.51 19.50 19.44
C VAL A 914 3.23 20.26 19.08
N PRO A 915 2.55 19.92 17.96
CA PRO A 915 1.32 20.59 17.57
C PRO A 915 0.18 20.29 18.54
N LEU A 916 -0.78 21.22 18.62
CA LEU A 916 -2.00 21.06 19.42
C LEU A 916 -3.19 20.69 18.52
N PRO A 917 -4.21 19.99 19.06
CA PRO A 917 -5.36 19.48 18.31
C PRO A 917 -6.24 20.56 17.65
N ASP A 918 -6.34 21.76 18.23
CA ASP A 918 -7.22 22.84 17.75
C ASP A 918 -6.46 23.92 16.96
N SER A 919 -5.41 24.51 17.55
CA SER A 919 -4.52 25.49 16.90
C SER A 919 -3.24 25.76 17.69
N GLY A 920 -2.14 26.03 16.99
CA GLY A 920 -0.86 26.34 17.63
C GLY A 920 -0.09 25.09 18.04
N ARG A 921 0.89 25.29 18.93
CA ARG A 921 1.86 24.25 19.32
C ARG A 921 2.50 24.60 20.66
N ILE A 922 3.19 23.63 21.24
CA ILE A 922 4.07 23.81 22.39
C ILE A 922 5.51 23.74 21.89
N ASP A 923 6.25 24.85 21.96
CA ASP A 923 7.69 24.87 21.69
C ASP A 923 8.45 24.60 23.00
N ILE A 924 9.39 23.67 22.98
CA ILE A 924 10.12 23.23 24.16
C ILE A 924 11.62 23.12 23.86
N SER A 925 12.45 23.56 24.78
CA SER A 925 13.90 23.35 24.72
C SER A 925 14.49 23.22 26.11
N TRP A 926 15.37 22.25 26.31
CA TRP A 926 16.10 22.10 27.56
C TRP A 926 17.59 21.84 27.32
N SER A 927 18.41 22.20 28.31
CA SER A 927 19.84 21.92 28.34
C SER A 927 20.29 21.61 29.77
N LEU A 928 21.27 20.73 29.91
CA LEU A 928 21.82 20.32 31.20
C LEU A 928 23.05 21.15 31.57
N ASP A 929 23.07 21.64 32.81
CA ASP A 929 24.27 22.04 33.53
C ASP A 929 24.69 20.87 34.42
N GLU A 930 25.56 20.01 33.89
CA GLU A 930 26.04 18.82 34.59
C GLU A 930 26.78 19.11 35.89
N ALA A 931 27.45 20.27 35.97
CA ALA A 931 28.20 20.66 37.15
C ALA A 931 27.28 21.11 38.28
N ALA A 932 26.24 21.88 37.95
CA ALA A 932 25.24 22.34 38.89
C ALA A 932 24.14 21.31 39.18
N LYS A 933 24.03 20.25 38.35
CA LYS A 933 22.89 19.33 38.33
C LYS A 933 21.56 20.08 38.17
N VAL A 934 21.54 20.99 37.19
CA VAL A 934 20.36 21.79 36.83
C VAL A 934 19.97 21.53 35.38
N MET A 935 18.69 21.31 35.10
CA MET A 935 18.12 21.40 33.76
C MET A 935 17.49 22.77 33.56
N LYS A 936 18.00 23.52 32.57
CA LYS A 936 17.38 24.77 32.11
C LYS A 936 16.35 24.43 31.06
N LEU A 937 15.08 24.61 31.38
CA LEU A 937 13.92 24.30 30.54
C LEU A 937 13.24 25.59 30.12
N ARG A 938 12.99 25.73 28.81
CA ARG A 938 12.17 26.80 28.25
C ARG A 938 10.97 26.22 27.54
N VAL A 939 9.77 26.74 27.85
CA VAL A 939 8.50 26.31 27.25
C VAL A 939 7.71 27.50 26.75
N VAL A 940 7.24 27.43 25.51
CA VAL A 940 6.29 28.39 24.93
C VAL A 940 5.00 27.66 24.61
N ALA A 941 3.89 28.10 25.19
CA ALA A 941 2.60 27.49 24.99
C ALA A 941 1.48 28.53 24.92
N PRO A 942 0.33 28.22 24.29
CA PRO A 942 -0.84 29.08 24.39
C PRO A 942 -1.30 29.29 25.84
N ALA A 943 -1.77 30.50 26.17
CA ALA A 943 -2.25 30.85 27.50
C ALA A 943 -3.45 29.99 27.97
N ARG A 944 -4.19 29.39 27.03
CA ARG A 944 -5.34 28.52 27.30
C ARG A 944 -4.98 27.11 27.79
N VAL A 945 -3.72 26.68 27.65
CA VAL A 945 -3.28 25.32 28.01
C VAL A 945 -2.70 25.33 29.42
N GLU A 946 -3.24 24.54 30.34
CA GLU A 946 -2.64 24.32 31.66
C GLU A 946 -1.38 23.45 31.49
N LEU A 947 -0.23 23.87 32.07
CA LEU A 947 0.99 23.06 32.07
C LEU A 947 1.30 22.52 33.46
N ALA A 948 1.63 21.23 33.53
CA ALA A 948 2.14 20.57 34.73
C ALA A 948 3.59 20.14 34.49
N TYR A 949 4.51 20.57 35.35
CA TYR A 949 5.93 20.26 35.22
C TYR A 949 6.34 19.12 36.14
N GLU A 950 7.10 18.15 35.61
CA GLU A 950 7.75 17.10 36.39
C GLU A 950 9.26 17.29 36.34
N GLN A 951 9.88 17.21 37.52
CA GLN A 951 11.33 17.34 37.65
C GLN A 951 12.02 16.06 37.14
N PRO A 952 13.00 16.16 36.23
CA PRO A 952 13.81 15.01 35.81
C PRO A 952 14.65 14.45 36.98
N GLU A 953 14.81 13.14 37.03
CA GLU A 953 15.60 12.50 38.07
C GLU A 953 17.05 13.01 38.06
N GLY A 954 17.58 13.36 39.24
CA GLY A 954 18.96 13.80 39.41
C GLY A 954 19.27 15.25 39.01
N TYR A 955 18.29 16.05 38.57
CA TYR A 955 18.48 17.46 38.22
C TYR A 955 17.42 18.37 38.86
N GLU A 956 17.81 19.56 39.33
CA GLU A 956 16.87 20.65 39.64
C GLU A 956 16.36 21.31 38.35
N LEU A 957 15.10 21.74 38.32
CA LEU A 957 14.48 22.32 37.12
C LEU A 957 14.41 23.85 37.22
N GLU A 958 15.06 24.55 36.28
CA GLU A 958 14.98 26.01 36.11
C GLU A 958 14.08 26.30 34.89
N ILE A 959 12.92 26.93 35.11
CA ILE A 959 11.88 27.08 34.08
C ILE A 959 11.80 28.53 33.57
N ASP A 960 11.94 28.71 32.25
CA ASP A 960 11.56 29.91 31.48
C ASP A 960 10.24 29.61 30.73
N GLU A 961 9.11 29.98 31.33
CA GLU A 961 7.78 29.80 30.73
C GLU A 961 7.32 31.07 30.01
N VAL A 962 6.89 30.92 28.75
CA VAL A 962 6.27 32.00 27.96
C VAL A 962 4.88 31.59 27.52
N ARG A 963 3.88 32.38 27.90
CA ARG A 963 2.49 32.21 27.47
C ARG A 963 2.15 33.17 26.33
N ILE A 964 1.55 32.63 25.27
CA ILE A 964 1.14 33.39 24.07
C ILE A 964 -0.39 33.37 23.95
N GLY A 965 -0.99 34.50 23.58
CA GLY A 965 -2.43 34.62 23.32
C GLY A 965 -3.11 35.45 24.39
#